data_AF-A0A0D7CIV6-F1
#
_entry.id   AF-A0A0D7CIV6-F1
#
_cell.length_a   1.000
_cell.length_b   1.000
_cell.length_c   1.000
_cell.angle_alpha   90.00
_cell.angle_beta   90.00
_cell.angle_gamma   90.00
#
_symmetry.space_group_name_H-M   'P 1'
#
loop_
_entity.id
_entity.type
_entity.pdbx_description
1 polymer ?
#
loop_
_entity_poly.entity_id
_entity_poly.type
_entity_poly.pdbx_seq_one_letter_code
_entity_poly.pdbx_strand_id
1 'polypeptide(L)'
;MTLVRGLASSSRRDVLTAVVLSATVPVGVLAGLGRRDSRATPKHWPPVLSTAASSGSRADAEPSRTEESVLQIVAHPDDDLFFINPEVGQSLRSGRPLASVYLTSGEANGVNGPDPSVHFGLCRPVPDKAKYAKARQNGIRAAYAEMVTGDAGHPWRRTALATAGGGLAELDTLQGYPHIHLVWTLLHEAGSITGDRPQSLHALWDGRTRSIRSQLAYGGLVIRDFSYSAAQLIQTLVGYLELFRPTHVRMQDPTPGRLDRNHKYADHQDHLYGARFVQQALARYASAGERPHFTVQTYLGYFNGGLPGTLDPASGESKARTVETYSWSRAPRKSCQDPAGCGDKNVAAHPKRHWSHSIHHARDTGTCWLQTGKDDSLWAFAVLSGRIALWHRPASGTGQLSEGQWFGPTLLPGTGIDAGVRPITLPDGRIAVFGTRTLIGRHPGDYRREVGFTVQRDADPSFGSWHSLGTPERCDHAGTSDISAPAVSVNADNTVTVFLRDSRHQLTARTGLAGGSWTPWRYLGGEEVHGDPVVARDSMGRTYILGSTPHSVLAWVHPPAASARGPLLTGLPPTTLPLTVRRDGDGIRVYFRKPHSGNVLTAQLRAADLVSARSHTYPWPSNASSPVEVTDLGGPQGYGPVSVIRTGCGGLLLAARSATGDLATAWSTSAAPKRRLRWSHTGILLAGAPSSNQLASGDAALTALGLDGRLYWTHTTKKGPILAPWQPAVPQASSAR
;
A
#
# COMPACT_ATOMS: atom_id res chain seq x y z
N MET A 1 0.70 -44.71 75.19
CA MET A 1 0.48 -46.06 74.63
C MET A 1 1.00 -46.07 73.19
N THR A 2 2.28 -46.37 72.97
CA THR A 2 2.90 -47.69 72.69
C THR A 2 3.20 -47.88 71.19
N LEU A 3 4.46 -47.55 70.81
CA LEU A 3 5.39 -48.26 69.88
C LEU A 3 4.99 -48.52 68.39
N VAL A 4 5.84 -48.60 67.35
CA VAL A 4 7.29 -48.36 67.07
C VAL A 4 7.49 -48.45 65.51
N ARG A 5 8.50 -47.74 64.98
CA ARG A 5 9.37 -47.87 63.74
C ARG A 5 8.94 -48.81 62.58
N GLY A 6 9.22 -48.54 61.29
CA GLY A 6 10.05 -47.49 60.66
C GLY A 6 10.31 -47.71 59.14
N LEU A 7 11.22 -46.84 58.62
CA LEU A 7 12.02 -46.89 57.37
C LEU A 7 11.41 -46.50 56.00
N ALA A 8 11.64 -45.22 55.67
CA ALA A 8 12.31 -44.68 54.46
C ALA A 8 11.97 -45.18 53.04
N SER A 9 11.47 -44.27 52.18
CA SER A 9 12.26 -43.63 51.09
C SER A 9 11.42 -42.68 50.22
N SER A 10 12.09 -41.60 49.81
CA SER A 10 11.87 -40.72 48.64
C SER A 10 10.50 -40.10 48.32
N SER A 11 10.47 -38.76 48.38
CA SER A 11 9.36 -37.89 47.99
C SER A 11 9.00 -37.98 46.50
N ARG A 12 7.72 -38.23 46.21
CA ARG A 12 7.06 -37.92 44.94
C ARG A 12 6.48 -36.50 45.00
N ARG A 13 6.73 -35.69 43.99
CA ARG A 13 5.88 -34.54 43.62
C ARG A 13 5.67 -34.57 42.11
N ASP A 14 4.40 -34.72 41.74
CA ASP A 14 3.85 -34.61 40.40
C ASP A 14 3.92 -33.17 39.87
N VAL A 15 4.20 -32.99 38.58
CA VAL A 15 3.43 -32.13 37.66
C VAL A 15 3.53 -32.72 36.25
N LEU A 16 2.36 -32.93 35.64
CA LEU A 16 2.12 -33.58 34.35
C LEU A 16 2.59 -32.75 33.14
N THR A 17 3.14 -33.49 32.18
CA THR A 17 3.43 -33.13 30.78
C THR A 17 2.22 -33.47 29.91
N ALA A 18 1.83 -32.59 28.98
CA ALA A 18 0.88 -32.90 27.90
C ALA A 18 1.58 -32.85 26.53
N VAL A 19 1.35 -33.92 25.78
CA VAL A 19 1.99 -34.33 24.53
C VAL A 19 1.27 -33.73 23.31
N VAL A 20 2.03 -33.30 22.30
CA VAL A 20 1.54 -33.07 20.92
C VAL A 20 1.96 -34.26 20.08
N LEU A 21 0.97 -34.98 19.52
CA LEU A 21 1.15 -36.16 18.69
C LEU A 21 0.82 -35.82 17.24
N SER A 22 1.76 -36.19 16.38
CA SER A 22 1.76 -36.12 14.93
C SER A 22 0.68 -37.04 14.33
N ALA A 23 0.04 -36.62 13.24
CA ALA A 23 -0.76 -37.49 12.38
C ALA A 23 -0.17 -37.51 10.96
N THR A 24 0.12 -38.73 10.52
CA THR A 24 0.64 -39.19 9.24
C THR A 24 -0.43 -39.21 8.15
N VAL A 25 -0.03 -39.09 6.87
CA VAL A 25 -0.86 -39.42 5.70
C VAL A 25 -0.04 -40.34 4.77
N PRO A 26 -0.63 -41.41 4.20
CA PRO A 26 0.11 -42.57 3.70
C PRO A 26 0.56 -42.48 2.24
N VAL A 27 1.51 -43.36 1.90
CA VAL A 27 2.13 -43.59 0.59
C VAL A 27 1.43 -44.73 -0.16
N GLY A 28 1.31 -44.59 -1.49
CA GLY A 28 1.02 -45.63 -2.50
C GLY A 28 0.18 -45.05 -3.65
N VAL A 29 0.49 -45.14 -4.95
CA VAL A 29 1.10 -46.22 -5.75
C VAL A 29 1.80 -45.66 -7.01
N LEU A 30 2.77 -46.44 -7.51
CA LEU A 30 3.65 -46.32 -8.68
C LEU A 30 3.01 -45.96 -10.05
N ALA A 31 3.77 -45.27 -10.91
CA ALA A 31 4.30 -45.79 -12.20
C ALA A 31 5.03 -44.70 -13.02
N GLY A 32 6.16 -45.04 -13.66
CA GLY A 32 6.73 -44.27 -14.78
C GLY A 32 8.21 -43.88 -14.66
N LEU A 33 9.12 -44.86 -14.64
CA LEU A 33 10.55 -44.66 -14.84
C LEU A 33 10.84 -44.25 -16.29
N GLY A 34 11.18 -42.97 -16.50
CA GLY A 34 11.85 -42.49 -17.70
C GLY A 34 13.21 -41.89 -17.33
N ARG A 35 14.30 -42.63 -17.61
CA ARG A 35 15.67 -42.10 -17.54
C ARG A 35 15.79 -40.85 -18.42
N ARG A 36 16.18 -39.72 -17.84
CA ARG A 36 16.80 -38.60 -18.58
C ARG A 36 18.15 -38.30 -17.96
N ASP A 37 19.17 -38.44 -18.80
CA ASP A 37 20.57 -38.18 -18.49
C ASP A 37 20.78 -36.81 -17.84
N SER A 38 21.26 -36.84 -16.60
CA SER A 38 21.76 -35.69 -15.87
C SER A 38 23.21 -35.39 -16.26
N ARG A 39 23.40 -34.90 -17.49
CA ARG A 39 24.60 -34.16 -17.94
C ARG A 39 24.21 -33.11 -18.98
N ALA A 40 23.50 -32.08 -18.54
CA ALA A 40 23.43 -30.82 -19.27
C ALA A 40 23.59 -29.68 -18.26
N THR A 41 24.74 -29.01 -18.31
CA THR A 41 24.93 -27.71 -17.69
C THR A 41 23.86 -26.75 -18.25
N PRO A 42 23.10 -26.03 -17.40
CA PRO A 42 22.18 -25.02 -17.90
C PRO A 42 23.01 -23.97 -18.64
N LYS A 43 22.79 -23.82 -19.96
CA LYS A 43 23.38 -22.72 -20.71
C LYS A 43 22.91 -21.42 -20.06
N HIS A 44 23.87 -20.63 -19.61
CA HIS A 44 23.68 -19.29 -19.08
C HIS A 44 23.05 -18.43 -20.19
N TRP A 45 21.77 -18.12 -20.06
CA TRP A 45 21.19 -16.99 -20.76
C TRP A 45 21.40 -15.78 -19.84
N PRO A 46 22.16 -14.75 -20.25
CA PRO A 46 22.02 -13.46 -19.58
C PRO A 46 20.54 -13.07 -19.64
N PRO A 47 19.97 -12.44 -18.60
CA PRO A 47 18.63 -11.91 -18.70
C PRO A 47 18.60 -10.99 -19.92
N VAL A 48 17.84 -11.40 -20.93
CA VAL A 48 17.44 -10.49 -21.98
C VAL A 48 16.68 -9.41 -21.24
N LEU A 49 17.32 -8.26 -21.01
CA LEU A 49 16.63 -6.99 -20.88
C LEU A 49 15.52 -7.08 -21.91
N SER A 50 14.25 -7.06 -21.49
CA SER A 50 13.21 -6.71 -22.44
C SER A 50 13.70 -5.41 -23.02
N THR A 51 14.21 -5.46 -24.24
CA THR A 51 14.37 -4.29 -25.05
C THR A 51 13.00 -3.66 -24.98
N ALA A 52 12.92 -2.44 -24.44
CA ALA A 52 11.78 -1.59 -24.71
C ALA A 52 11.50 -1.75 -26.21
N ALA A 53 10.23 -2.00 -26.56
CA ALA A 53 9.80 -2.08 -27.95
C ALA A 53 10.59 -1.04 -28.74
N SER A 54 11.24 -1.47 -29.83
CA SER A 54 12.10 -0.63 -30.66
C SER A 54 11.52 0.77 -30.73
N SER A 55 12.20 1.72 -30.08
CA SER A 55 11.86 3.12 -30.11
C SER A 55 11.78 3.52 -31.58
N GLY A 56 10.57 3.75 -32.09
CA GLY A 56 10.41 4.55 -33.29
C GLY A 56 11.19 5.83 -33.07
N SER A 57 12.11 6.11 -33.98
CA SER A 57 13.01 7.27 -34.04
C SER A 57 12.72 8.33 -32.98
N ARG A 58 13.37 8.18 -31.82
CA ARG A 58 13.48 9.25 -30.83
C ARG A 58 14.46 10.25 -31.44
N ALA A 59 13.92 11.21 -32.19
CA ALA A 59 14.65 12.43 -32.51
C ALA A 59 15.19 12.99 -31.19
N ASP A 60 16.42 13.50 -31.23
CA ASP A 60 17.19 14.06 -30.12
C ASP A 60 16.40 15.09 -29.30
N ALA A 61 15.55 14.59 -28.42
CA ALA A 61 14.99 15.32 -27.31
C ALA A 61 15.82 14.92 -26.09
N GLU A 62 16.63 15.87 -25.61
CA GLU A 62 17.12 15.91 -24.23
C GLU A 62 16.07 15.27 -23.30
N PRO A 63 16.46 14.39 -22.36
CA PRO A 63 15.49 13.85 -21.41
C PRO A 63 14.89 15.03 -20.67
N SER A 64 13.62 15.36 -20.98
CA SER A 64 12.86 16.35 -20.23
C SER A 64 13.00 15.95 -18.76
N ARG A 65 13.71 16.75 -17.97
CA ARG A 65 13.81 16.53 -16.53
C ARG A 65 12.39 16.58 -15.99
N THR A 66 11.78 15.43 -15.78
CA THR A 66 10.48 15.37 -15.10
C THR A 66 10.70 15.91 -13.70
N GLU A 67 9.80 16.76 -13.20
CA GLU A 67 9.83 17.25 -11.81
C GLU A 67 9.62 16.14 -10.77
N GLU A 68 9.43 14.89 -11.21
CA GLU A 68 9.26 13.73 -10.33
C GLU A 68 10.44 13.57 -9.36
N SER A 69 10.11 13.48 -8.08
CA SER A 69 11.04 13.14 -7.01
C SER A 69 10.33 12.27 -5.98
N VAL A 70 10.88 11.08 -5.72
CA VAL A 70 10.33 10.14 -4.74
C VAL A 70 11.14 10.24 -3.45
N LEU A 71 10.46 10.51 -2.34
CA LEU A 71 11.06 10.41 -1.00
C LEU A 71 10.41 9.27 -0.23
N GLN A 72 11.22 8.39 0.34
CA GLN A 72 10.76 7.30 1.19
C GLN A 72 11.27 7.57 2.60
N ILE A 73 10.39 7.51 3.60
CA ILE A 73 10.78 7.69 5.00
C ILE A 73 10.30 6.48 5.78
N VAL A 74 11.25 5.71 6.29
CA VAL A 74 10.98 4.46 7.02
C VAL A 74 11.72 4.39 8.35
N ALA A 75 11.21 3.59 9.28
CA ALA A 75 11.75 3.46 10.62
C ALA A 75 13.14 2.80 10.66
N HIS A 76 13.32 1.66 10.00
CA HIS A 76 14.52 0.82 10.08
C HIS A 76 15.15 0.53 8.71
N PRO A 77 16.47 0.26 8.65
CA PRO A 77 17.16 -0.19 7.44
C PRO A 77 16.73 -1.58 6.97
N ASP A 78 15.64 -1.70 6.21
CA ASP A 78 15.11 -2.92 5.54
C ASP A 78 13.63 -2.76 5.19
N ASP A 79 12.93 -1.88 5.91
CA ASP A 79 11.50 -1.65 5.78
C ASP A 79 11.06 -1.29 4.36
N ASP A 80 11.87 -0.53 3.64
CA ASP A 80 11.64 -0.21 2.23
C ASP A 80 11.77 -1.47 1.34
N LEU A 81 12.76 -2.32 1.61
CA LEU A 81 12.92 -3.60 0.92
C LEU A 81 11.79 -4.58 1.26
N PHE A 82 11.28 -4.58 2.49
CA PHE A 82 10.27 -5.52 2.97
C PHE A 82 8.84 -5.12 2.60
N PHE A 83 8.51 -3.83 2.71
CA PHE A 83 7.10 -3.39 2.67
C PHE A 83 6.79 -2.49 1.46
N ILE A 84 7.80 -1.84 0.87
CA ILE A 84 7.63 -0.90 -0.26
C ILE A 84 8.06 -1.53 -1.60
N ASN A 85 9.12 -2.35 -1.61
CA ASN A 85 9.55 -3.06 -2.82
C ASN A 85 8.44 -4.03 -3.30
N PRO A 86 8.11 -4.13 -4.61
CA PRO A 86 8.92 -3.76 -5.78
C PRO A 86 8.92 -2.28 -6.17
N GLU A 87 8.14 -1.40 -5.53
CA GLU A 87 8.04 0.00 -5.96
C GLU A 87 9.36 0.78 -5.81
N VAL A 88 10.23 0.37 -4.88
CA VAL A 88 11.61 0.88 -4.77
C VAL A 88 12.37 0.59 -6.05
N GLY A 89 12.48 -0.69 -6.43
CA GLY A 89 13.18 -1.10 -7.65
C GLY A 89 12.56 -0.53 -8.93
N GLN A 90 11.24 -0.34 -8.97
CA GLN A 90 10.54 0.29 -10.10
C GLN A 90 10.96 1.76 -10.28
N SER A 91 11.01 2.54 -9.19
CA SER A 91 11.49 3.93 -9.23
C SER A 91 12.96 4.02 -9.62
N LEU A 92 13.83 3.16 -9.05
CA LEU A 92 15.26 3.13 -9.39
C LEU A 92 15.50 2.84 -10.88
N ARG A 93 14.82 1.84 -11.45
CA ARG A 93 14.96 1.49 -12.88
C ARG A 93 14.43 2.57 -13.83
N SER A 94 13.58 3.48 -13.35
CA SER A 94 13.06 4.58 -14.16
C SER A 94 14.07 5.71 -14.39
N GLY A 95 15.20 5.71 -13.66
CA GLY A 95 16.22 6.76 -13.71
C GLY A 95 15.80 8.08 -13.06
N ARG A 96 14.69 8.07 -12.30
CA ARG A 96 14.12 9.25 -11.64
C ARG A 96 14.67 9.41 -10.21
N PRO A 97 14.73 10.63 -9.68
CA PRO A 97 15.21 10.88 -8.31
C PRO A 97 14.49 10.06 -7.25
N LEU A 98 15.29 9.42 -6.40
CA LEU A 98 14.81 8.67 -5.24
C LEU A 98 15.74 8.89 -4.06
N ALA A 99 15.16 9.30 -2.93
CA ALA A 99 15.84 9.35 -1.64
C ALA A 99 15.12 8.46 -0.62
N SER A 100 15.88 7.67 0.13
CA SER A 100 15.36 6.85 1.23
C SER A 100 15.97 7.31 2.56
N VAL A 101 15.11 7.70 3.49
CA VAL A 101 15.45 8.17 4.83
C VAL A 101 15.11 7.08 5.83
N TYR A 102 16.10 6.68 6.62
CA TYR A 102 15.93 5.75 7.73
C TYR A 102 15.98 6.54 9.05
N LEU A 103 14.91 6.44 9.84
CA LEU A 103 14.79 7.18 11.10
C LEU A 103 15.75 6.64 12.16
N THR A 104 15.78 5.33 12.35
CA THR A 104 16.61 4.67 13.36
C THR A 104 17.80 3.97 12.72
N SER A 105 18.80 3.65 13.54
CA SER A 105 19.98 2.89 13.13
C SER A 105 19.72 1.39 12.97
N GLY A 106 18.53 0.90 13.35
CA GLY A 106 18.16 -0.50 13.21
C GLY A 106 19.02 -1.44 14.05
N GLU A 107 19.56 -0.98 15.17
CA GLU A 107 20.54 -1.76 15.93
C GLU A 107 19.93 -2.88 16.78
N ALA A 108 18.60 -2.93 16.90
CA ALA A 108 17.84 -3.87 17.73
C ALA A 108 18.53 -4.19 19.08
N ASN A 109 18.92 -5.45 19.28
CA ASN A 109 19.64 -5.93 20.47
C ASN A 109 21.17 -6.00 20.27
N GLY A 110 21.70 -5.51 19.15
CA GLY A 110 23.13 -5.55 18.80
C GLY A 110 23.65 -6.89 18.30
N VAL A 111 22.84 -7.95 18.27
CA VAL A 111 23.29 -9.27 17.80
C VAL A 111 23.05 -9.38 16.30
N ASN A 112 24.13 -9.46 15.52
CA ASN A 112 24.10 -9.73 14.08
C ASN A 112 24.45 -11.21 13.81
N GLY A 113 23.47 -12.10 13.85
CA GLY A 113 23.71 -13.54 13.67
C GLY A 113 22.44 -14.34 13.36
N PRO A 114 22.56 -15.54 12.77
CA PRO A 114 21.39 -16.35 12.47
C PRO A 114 20.59 -16.66 13.73
N ASP A 115 19.29 -16.84 13.55
CA ASP A 115 18.37 -17.22 14.63
C ASP A 115 18.87 -18.49 15.35
N PRO A 116 18.95 -18.50 16.70
CA PRO A 116 19.43 -19.64 17.48
C PRO A 116 18.68 -20.95 17.22
N SER A 117 17.40 -20.88 16.84
CA SER A 117 16.57 -22.05 16.53
C SER A 117 16.99 -22.78 15.25
N VAL A 118 17.79 -22.12 14.40
CA VAL A 118 18.18 -22.59 13.07
C VAL A 118 19.62 -23.11 13.06
N HIS A 119 20.45 -22.75 14.05
CA HIS A 119 21.87 -23.11 14.10
C HIS A 119 22.30 -23.52 15.52
N PHE A 120 21.91 -24.73 15.94
CA PHE A 120 22.41 -25.35 17.16
C PHE A 120 23.94 -25.55 17.09
N GLY A 121 24.67 -25.08 18.11
CA GLY A 121 26.10 -25.34 18.28
C GLY A 121 27.08 -24.24 17.82
N LEU A 122 26.60 -23.11 17.29
CA LEU A 122 27.45 -21.94 17.03
C LEU A 122 27.44 -20.96 18.21
N CYS A 123 28.61 -20.39 18.54
CA CYS A 123 28.70 -19.32 19.53
C CYS A 123 27.91 -18.10 19.03
N ARG A 124 27.05 -17.56 19.89
CA ARG A 124 26.27 -16.35 19.58
C ARG A 124 27.23 -15.17 19.43
N PRO A 125 27.10 -14.35 18.37
CA PRO A 125 27.86 -13.12 18.25
C PRO A 125 27.66 -12.24 19.48
N VAL A 126 28.74 -11.62 19.95
CA VAL A 126 28.67 -10.64 21.05
C VAL A 126 27.80 -9.46 20.58
N PRO A 127 26.81 -9.03 21.38
CA PRO A 127 26.00 -7.87 21.07
C PRO A 127 26.87 -6.60 20.88
N ASP A 128 26.76 -5.96 19.72
CA ASP A 128 27.39 -4.68 19.39
C ASP A 128 26.44 -3.88 18.50
N LYS A 129 25.74 -2.91 19.11
CA LYS A 129 24.76 -2.07 18.43
C LYS A 129 25.36 -1.24 17.30
N ALA A 130 26.55 -0.67 17.51
CA ALA A 130 27.20 0.17 16.51
C ALA A 130 27.64 -0.64 15.28
N LYS A 131 28.18 -1.85 15.50
CA LYS A 131 28.54 -2.75 14.39
C LYS A 131 27.32 -3.31 13.69
N TYR A 132 26.26 -3.66 14.42
CA TYR A 132 25.05 -4.17 13.76
C TYR A 132 24.38 -3.09 12.89
N ALA A 133 24.25 -1.86 13.39
CA ALA A 133 23.79 -0.72 12.59
C ALA A 133 24.61 -0.54 11.31
N LYS A 134 25.95 -0.55 11.44
CA LYS A 134 26.86 -0.46 10.29
C LYS A 134 26.65 -1.60 9.28
N ALA A 135 26.50 -2.84 9.75
CA ALA A 135 26.27 -3.98 8.87
C ALA A 135 24.99 -3.84 8.05
N ARG A 136 23.91 -3.33 8.66
CA ARG A 136 22.64 -3.08 7.97
C ARG A 136 22.78 -1.95 6.93
N GLN A 137 23.47 -0.85 7.26
CA GLN A 137 23.80 0.20 6.28
C GLN A 137 24.59 -0.36 5.09
N ASN A 138 25.56 -1.23 5.35
CA ASN A 138 26.34 -1.91 4.31
C ASN A 138 25.44 -2.76 3.40
N GLY A 139 24.52 -3.52 3.98
CA GLY A 139 23.54 -4.33 3.25
C GLY A 139 22.60 -3.50 2.37
N ILE A 140 22.07 -2.38 2.88
CA ILE A 140 21.19 -1.49 2.10
C ILE A 140 21.94 -0.87 0.92
N ARG A 141 23.16 -0.35 1.15
CA ARG A 141 24.01 0.17 0.08
C ARG A 141 24.24 -0.86 -1.02
N ALA A 142 24.47 -2.11 -0.65
CA ALA A 142 24.63 -3.21 -1.58
C ALA A 142 23.34 -3.55 -2.33
N ALA A 143 22.19 -3.58 -1.65
CA ALA A 143 20.90 -3.85 -2.25
C ALA A 143 20.47 -2.77 -3.27
N TYR A 144 20.68 -1.50 -2.94
CA TYR A 144 20.39 -0.39 -3.85
C TYR A 144 21.35 -0.37 -5.04
N ALA A 145 22.64 -0.59 -4.80
CA ALA A 145 23.63 -0.74 -5.86
C ALA A 145 23.25 -1.87 -6.83
N GLU A 146 22.90 -3.06 -6.31
CA GLU A 146 22.44 -4.19 -7.12
C GLU A 146 21.21 -3.83 -7.98
N MET A 147 20.20 -3.20 -7.39
CA MET A 147 18.97 -2.85 -8.13
C MET A 147 19.22 -1.86 -9.29
N VAL A 148 20.25 -1.02 -9.20
CA VAL A 148 20.56 0.03 -10.17
C VAL A 148 21.59 -0.44 -11.20
N THR A 149 22.68 -1.05 -10.74
CA THR A 149 23.85 -1.36 -11.59
C THR A 149 24.02 -2.85 -11.86
N GLY A 150 23.28 -3.71 -11.14
CA GLY A 150 23.52 -5.16 -11.11
C GLY A 150 24.75 -5.57 -10.28
N ASP A 151 25.50 -4.61 -9.73
CA ASP A 151 26.69 -4.83 -8.92
C ASP A 151 26.47 -4.34 -7.48
N ALA A 152 26.35 -5.28 -6.55
CA ALA A 152 26.21 -5.01 -5.13
C ALA A 152 27.43 -4.30 -4.50
N GLY A 153 28.59 -4.31 -5.17
CA GLY A 153 29.82 -3.65 -4.74
C GLY A 153 29.94 -2.19 -5.21
N HIS A 154 28.98 -1.68 -5.99
CA HIS A 154 29.09 -0.35 -6.59
C HIS A 154 29.27 0.75 -5.52
N PRO A 155 30.24 1.67 -5.70
CA PRO A 155 30.65 2.59 -4.64
C PRO A 155 29.65 3.72 -4.37
N TRP A 156 29.72 4.24 -3.14
CA TRP A 156 28.91 5.36 -2.64
C TRP A 156 29.82 6.51 -2.19
N ARG A 157 29.44 7.74 -2.52
CA ARG A 157 30.01 8.94 -1.91
C ARG A 157 29.25 9.24 -0.63
N ARG A 158 29.95 9.26 0.50
CA ARG A 158 29.35 9.45 1.84
C ARG A 158 29.73 10.82 2.39
N THR A 159 28.77 11.51 2.99
CA THR A 159 28.94 12.83 3.60
C THR A 159 28.15 12.94 4.90
N ALA A 160 28.60 13.77 5.84
CA ALA A 160 27.77 14.16 6.97
C ALA A 160 26.82 15.28 6.55
N LEU A 161 25.59 15.23 7.05
CA LEU A 161 24.52 16.20 6.77
C LEU A 161 24.09 16.85 8.09
N ALA A 162 24.19 18.18 8.17
CA ALA A 162 23.58 18.92 9.26
C ALA A 162 22.06 18.92 9.09
N THR A 163 21.33 18.60 10.16
CA THR A 163 19.87 18.55 10.13
C THR A 163 19.26 19.86 10.61
N ALA A 164 18.07 20.19 10.11
CA ALA A 164 17.34 21.39 10.53
C ALA A 164 16.95 21.35 12.03
N GLY A 165 16.85 20.17 12.65
CA GLY A 165 16.62 20.01 14.09
C GLY A 165 17.87 20.19 14.97
N GLY A 166 19.03 20.49 14.39
CA GLY A 166 20.28 20.81 15.09
C GLY A 166 21.20 19.61 15.41
N GLY A 167 20.88 18.42 14.92
CA GLY A 167 21.74 17.24 15.01
C GLY A 167 22.40 16.91 13.66
N LEU A 168 22.89 15.69 13.51
CA LEU A 168 23.58 15.23 12.31
C LEU A 168 22.91 13.98 11.72
N ALA A 169 23.14 13.78 10.42
CA ALA A 169 22.78 12.59 9.67
C ALA A 169 23.95 12.20 8.76
N GLU A 170 23.91 11.00 8.19
CA GLU A 170 24.81 10.60 7.10
C GLU A 170 24.03 10.55 5.79
N LEU A 171 24.59 11.10 4.72
CA LEU A 171 24.04 11.11 3.38
C LEU A 171 24.98 10.33 2.45
N ASP A 172 24.47 9.25 1.89
CA ASP A 172 25.15 8.45 0.88
C ASP A 172 24.53 8.74 -0.49
N THR A 173 25.36 9.05 -1.48
CA THR A 173 24.97 9.24 -2.88
C THR A 173 25.63 8.16 -3.75
N LEU A 174 24.85 7.45 -4.55
CA LEU A 174 25.37 6.39 -5.42
C LEU A 174 26.28 7.01 -6.49
N GLN A 175 27.52 6.55 -6.62
CA GLN A 175 28.46 7.14 -7.57
C GLN A 175 27.99 6.92 -9.02
N GLY A 176 28.03 7.96 -9.86
CA GLY A 176 27.47 7.90 -11.22
C GLY A 176 25.95 8.06 -11.30
N TYR A 177 25.23 8.01 -10.17
CA TYR A 177 23.78 8.18 -10.09
C TYR A 177 23.43 9.23 -9.01
N PRO A 178 23.72 10.52 -9.26
CA PRO A 178 23.65 11.57 -8.24
C PRO A 178 22.23 11.89 -7.76
N HIS A 179 21.20 11.25 -8.33
CA HIS A 179 19.79 11.39 -7.97
C HIS A 179 19.31 10.26 -7.04
N ILE A 180 20.20 9.34 -6.62
CA ILE A 180 19.89 8.23 -5.73
C ILE A 180 20.59 8.45 -4.38
N HIS A 181 19.80 8.59 -3.33
CA HIS A 181 20.28 8.96 -2.00
C HIS A 181 19.79 8.01 -0.91
N LEU A 182 20.65 7.75 0.07
CA LEU A 182 20.29 7.11 1.34
C LEU A 182 20.65 8.09 2.46
N VAL A 183 19.72 8.32 3.39
CA VAL A 183 19.89 9.21 4.54
C VAL A 183 19.72 8.42 5.83
N TRP A 184 20.75 8.47 6.67
CA TRP A 184 20.79 7.83 7.97
C TRP A 184 20.58 8.87 9.06
N THR A 185 19.40 8.90 9.70
CA THR A 185 19.09 9.86 10.77
C THR A 185 19.70 9.45 12.12
N LEU A 186 20.12 8.19 12.22
CA LEU A 186 20.88 7.63 13.33
C LEU A 186 20.17 7.67 14.70
N LEU A 187 18.85 7.53 14.76
CA LEU A 187 18.13 7.47 16.05
C LEU A 187 18.18 6.08 16.67
N HIS A 188 18.11 6.03 18.00
CA HIS A 188 18.01 4.77 18.74
C HIS A 188 16.70 4.03 18.41
N GLU A 189 16.80 2.73 18.12
CA GLU A 189 15.64 1.85 17.90
C GLU A 189 15.02 1.44 19.24
N ALA A 190 13.70 1.21 19.29
CA ALA A 190 13.07 0.66 20.49
C ALA A 190 13.66 -0.70 20.93
N GLY A 191 14.17 -1.52 20.01
CA GLY A 191 14.66 -2.88 20.31
C GLY A 191 13.54 -3.79 20.85
N SER A 192 12.30 -3.51 20.46
CA SER A 192 11.12 -4.32 20.74
C SER A 192 10.00 -3.95 19.78
N ILE A 193 9.33 -4.96 19.21
CA ILE A 193 8.21 -4.75 18.28
C ILE A 193 7.07 -3.99 18.96
N THR A 194 6.67 -4.41 20.17
CA THR A 194 5.47 -3.87 20.85
C THR A 194 5.65 -3.59 22.34
N GLY A 195 6.81 -3.95 22.92
CA GLY A 195 7.08 -3.73 24.34
C GLY A 195 7.41 -2.28 24.63
N ASP A 196 7.01 -1.79 25.80
CA ASP A 196 7.27 -0.40 26.16
C ASP A 196 8.77 -0.14 26.42
N ARG A 197 9.31 0.95 25.84
CA ARG A 197 10.75 1.25 25.82
C ARG A 197 10.98 2.76 25.98
N PRO A 198 11.78 3.21 26.97
CA PRO A 198 11.98 4.64 27.23
C PRO A 198 12.85 5.36 26.17
N GLN A 199 13.63 4.63 25.38
CA GLN A 199 14.36 5.15 24.22
C GLN A 199 13.72 4.59 22.96
N SER A 200 12.66 5.25 22.51
CA SER A 200 11.88 4.86 21.33
C SER A 200 11.13 6.05 20.74
N LEU A 201 10.71 5.93 19.48
CA LEU A 201 9.82 6.93 18.86
C LEU A 201 8.46 6.97 19.55
N HIS A 202 8.01 5.84 20.10
CA HIS A 202 6.78 5.75 20.90
C HIS A 202 6.85 6.58 22.18
N ALA A 203 7.90 6.41 22.99
CA ALA A 203 8.05 7.17 24.22
C ALA A 203 8.25 8.67 23.93
N LEU A 204 8.91 9.02 22.82
CA LEU A 204 9.05 10.41 22.39
C LEU A 204 7.70 11.00 21.96
N TRP A 205 6.91 10.24 21.20
CA TRP A 205 5.57 10.64 20.76
C TRP A 205 4.68 10.94 21.96
N ASP A 206 4.62 10.04 22.94
CA ASP A 206 3.78 10.22 24.14
C ASP A 206 4.30 11.28 25.12
N GLY A 207 5.49 11.86 24.88
CA GLY A 207 6.14 12.77 25.82
C GLY A 207 6.69 12.08 27.08
N ARG A 208 6.78 10.75 27.10
CA ARG A 208 7.35 9.96 28.20
C ARG A 208 8.87 10.06 28.28
N THR A 209 9.52 10.39 27.16
CA THR A 209 10.89 10.91 27.14
C THR A 209 10.93 12.30 26.52
N ARG A 210 11.79 13.18 27.03
CA ARG A 210 11.98 14.55 26.51
C ARG A 210 12.73 14.57 25.17
N SER A 211 13.63 13.60 24.97
CA SER A 211 14.38 13.44 23.74
C SER A 211 14.72 11.97 23.45
N ILE A 212 14.96 11.68 22.18
CA ILE A 212 15.52 10.41 21.70
C ILE A 212 16.98 10.63 21.30
N ARG A 213 17.87 9.75 21.78
CA ARG A 213 19.31 9.84 21.50
C ARG A 213 19.70 9.22 20.17
N SER A 214 20.84 9.63 19.65
CA SER A 214 21.50 8.97 18.54
C SER A 214 21.97 7.55 18.90
N GLN A 215 22.02 6.67 17.90
CA GLN A 215 22.76 5.42 17.89
C GLN A 215 23.76 5.48 16.73
N LEU A 216 25.00 5.83 17.01
CA LEU A 216 26.03 5.95 15.98
C LEU A 216 26.43 4.58 15.41
N ALA A 217 26.73 4.54 14.11
CA ALA A 217 27.23 3.35 13.43
C ALA A 217 28.76 3.24 13.56
N TYR A 218 29.27 2.01 13.64
CA TYR A 218 30.70 1.75 13.70
C TYR A 218 31.42 2.31 12.46
N GLY A 219 32.45 3.14 12.66
CA GLY A 219 33.20 3.77 11.57
C GLY A 219 32.35 4.70 10.69
N GLY A 220 31.27 5.26 11.25
CA GLY A 220 30.46 6.30 10.63
C GLY A 220 31.19 7.64 10.51
N LEU A 221 30.61 8.56 9.74
CA LEU A 221 31.07 9.93 9.60
C LEU A 221 30.62 10.81 10.76
N VAL A 222 29.50 10.45 11.41
CA VAL A 222 29.03 11.12 12.61
C VAL A 222 29.63 10.45 13.84
N ILE A 223 30.51 11.17 14.54
CA ILE A 223 31.29 10.65 15.68
C ILE A 223 30.90 11.28 17.03
N ARG A 224 29.99 12.26 17.03
CA ARG A 224 29.49 12.91 18.25
C ARG A 224 28.02 12.59 18.43
N ASP A 225 27.66 12.20 19.65
CA ASP A 225 26.26 11.95 20.01
C ASP A 225 25.42 13.23 19.94
N PHE A 226 24.14 13.05 19.64
CA PHE A 226 23.13 14.08 19.67
C PHE A 226 21.79 13.50 20.14
N SER A 227 20.79 14.35 20.31
CA SER A 227 19.42 13.90 20.59
C SER A 227 18.41 14.86 20.01
N TYR A 228 17.20 14.38 19.73
CA TYR A 228 16.09 15.22 19.31
C TYR A 228 14.94 15.17 20.31
N SER A 229 14.44 16.34 20.69
CA SER A 229 13.05 16.45 21.12
C SER A 229 12.09 16.13 19.96
N ALA A 230 10.81 15.90 20.28
CA ALA A 230 9.77 15.73 19.27
C ALA A 230 9.74 16.89 18.26
N ALA A 231 9.86 18.14 18.73
CA ALA A 231 9.87 19.32 17.87
C ALA A 231 11.06 19.36 16.91
N GLN A 232 12.26 19.02 17.40
CA GLN A 232 13.47 18.96 16.57
C GLN A 232 13.42 17.81 15.57
N LEU A 233 12.88 16.65 15.93
CA LEU A 233 12.68 15.56 14.99
C LEU A 233 11.77 15.99 13.83
N ILE A 234 10.65 16.65 14.14
CA ILE A 234 9.76 17.17 13.09
C ILE A 234 10.49 18.21 12.21
N GLN A 235 11.30 19.10 12.80
CA GLN A 235 12.10 20.06 12.03
C GLN A 235 13.09 19.35 11.10
N THR A 236 13.80 18.33 11.59
CA THR A 236 14.70 17.50 10.77
C THR A 236 13.97 16.86 9.59
N LEU A 237 12.78 16.28 9.82
CA LEU A 237 11.98 15.67 8.76
C LEU A 237 11.47 16.70 7.74
N VAL A 238 11.07 17.89 8.18
CA VAL A 238 10.74 19.02 7.28
C VAL A 238 11.96 19.42 6.45
N GLY A 239 13.14 19.50 7.06
CA GLY A 239 14.39 19.79 6.34
C GLY A 239 14.72 18.78 5.26
N TYR A 240 14.44 17.48 5.48
CA TYR A 240 14.58 16.47 4.42
C TYR A 240 13.56 16.66 3.29
N LEU A 241 12.31 16.99 3.61
CA LEU A 241 11.27 17.30 2.61
C LEU A 241 11.66 18.52 1.77
N GLU A 242 12.23 19.56 2.39
CA GLU A 242 12.73 20.76 1.71
C GLU A 242 13.96 20.47 0.85
N LEU A 243 14.85 19.59 1.32
CA LEU A 243 16.06 19.18 0.59
C LEU A 243 15.73 18.40 -0.69
N PHE A 244 14.82 17.42 -0.62
CA PHE A 244 14.52 16.52 -1.74
C PHE A 244 13.33 16.95 -2.59
N ARG A 245 12.53 17.93 -2.12
CA ARG A 245 11.35 18.49 -2.79
C ARG A 245 10.48 17.43 -3.49
N PRO A 246 9.98 16.42 -2.75
CA PRO A 246 9.30 15.28 -3.38
C PRO A 246 7.97 15.66 -4.02
N THR A 247 7.60 14.95 -5.09
CA THR A 247 6.26 14.90 -5.69
C THR A 247 5.49 13.63 -5.26
N HIS A 248 6.21 12.65 -4.70
CA HIS A 248 5.61 11.45 -4.12
C HIS A 248 6.37 11.05 -2.85
N VAL A 249 5.64 10.83 -1.77
CA VAL A 249 6.18 10.39 -0.49
C VAL A 249 5.66 8.98 -0.16
N ARG A 250 6.57 8.09 0.23
CA ARG A 250 6.27 6.73 0.71
C ARG A 250 6.65 6.61 2.17
N MET A 251 5.78 5.99 2.97
CA MET A 251 6.01 5.80 4.41
C MET A 251 5.26 4.58 4.94
N GLN A 252 5.61 4.10 6.13
CA GLN A 252 4.85 3.06 6.82
C GLN A 252 3.47 3.55 7.25
N ASP A 253 2.56 2.63 7.56
CA ASP A 253 1.22 2.95 8.07
C ASP A 253 1.28 3.59 9.47
N PRO A 254 0.77 4.84 9.65
CA PRO A 254 0.67 5.49 10.96
C PRO A 254 -0.52 4.98 11.81
N THR A 255 -1.26 4.00 11.29
CA THR A 255 -2.48 3.41 11.87
C THR A 255 -2.59 1.91 11.56
N PRO A 256 -1.56 1.09 11.85
CA PRO A 256 -1.52 -0.32 11.46
C PRO A 256 -2.51 -1.19 12.24
N GLY A 257 -3.19 -0.65 13.25
CA GLY A 257 -4.16 -1.38 14.03
C GLY A 257 -3.53 -2.28 15.09
N ARG A 258 -4.37 -3.17 15.61
CA ARG A 258 -4.01 -4.20 16.59
C ARG A 258 -4.38 -5.57 16.04
N LEU A 259 -3.64 -6.58 16.46
CA LEU A 259 -3.98 -7.96 16.13
C LEU A 259 -5.20 -8.41 16.95
N ASP A 260 -6.19 -9.01 16.30
CA ASP A 260 -7.42 -9.49 16.96
C ASP A 260 -7.12 -10.51 18.06
N ARG A 261 -6.14 -11.39 17.83
CA ARG A 261 -5.81 -12.49 18.75
C ARG A 261 -5.23 -12.07 20.10
N ASN A 262 -4.59 -10.91 20.20
CA ASN A 262 -3.85 -10.54 21.41
C ASN A 262 -3.76 -9.03 21.70
N HIS A 263 -4.43 -8.20 20.89
CA HIS A 263 -4.51 -6.74 21.00
C HIS A 263 -3.15 -6.00 21.03
N LYS A 264 -2.04 -6.68 20.71
CA LYS A 264 -0.76 -6.00 20.46
C LYS A 264 -0.85 -5.23 19.15
N TYR A 265 0.01 -4.22 18.97
CA TYR A 265 0.11 -3.55 17.68
C TYR A 265 0.36 -4.58 16.57
N ALA A 266 -0.29 -4.39 15.43
CA ALA A 266 -0.12 -5.27 14.28
C ALA A 266 1.26 -5.10 13.60
N ASP A 267 1.96 -4.02 13.94
CA ASP A 267 3.27 -3.67 13.40
C ASP A 267 4.24 -3.21 14.50
N HIS A 268 5.49 -2.94 14.12
CA HIS A 268 6.50 -2.40 15.03
C HIS A 268 6.12 -1.00 15.52
N GLN A 269 6.34 -0.72 16.80
CA GLN A 269 6.00 0.58 17.40
C GLN A 269 6.75 1.75 16.72
N ASP A 270 8.02 1.56 16.35
CA ASP A 270 8.77 2.59 15.62
C ASP A 270 8.19 2.85 14.20
N HIS A 271 7.58 1.86 13.54
CA HIS A 271 6.89 2.09 12.25
C HIS A 271 5.70 3.03 12.48
N LEU A 272 4.83 2.65 13.43
CA LEU A 272 3.62 3.38 13.79
C LEU A 272 3.92 4.83 14.19
N TYR A 273 4.79 5.04 15.18
CA TYR A 273 5.06 6.37 15.71
C TYR A 273 6.03 7.18 14.85
N GLY A 274 6.97 6.54 14.16
CA GLY A 274 7.79 7.19 13.14
C GLY A 274 6.93 7.75 12.01
N ALA A 275 5.99 6.97 11.50
CA ALA A 275 5.02 7.42 10.50
C ALA A 275 4.18 8.62 11.00
N ARG A 276 3.76 8.64 12.28
CA ARG A 276 3.03 9.79 12.84
C ARG A 276 3.88 11.08 12.89
N PHE A 277 5.17 10.98 13.21
CA PHE A 277 6.10 12.12 13.09
C PHE A 277 6.26 12.58 11.64
N VAL A 278 6.30 11.64 10.68
CA VAL A 278 6.30 11.98 9.25
C VAL A 278 5.02 12.71 8.86
N GLN A 279 3.84 12.31 9.33
CA GLN A 279 2.59 13.04 9.06
C GLN A 279 2.63 14.47 9.62
N GLN A 280 3.20 14.70 10.81
CA GLN A 280 3.39 16.04 11.35
C GLN A 280 4.33 16.89 10.48
N ALA A 281 5.41 16.30 9.97
CA ALA A 281 6.34 16.98 9.07
C ALA A 281 5.68 17.28 7.71
N LEU A 282 4.92 16.34 7.14
CA LEU A 282 4.18 16.54 5.90
C LEU A 282 3.12 17.63 6.03
N ALA A 283 2.42 17.73 7.18
CA ALA A 283 1.47 18.81 7.44
C ALA A 283 2.15 20.18 7.47
N ARG A 284 3.33 20.29 8.11
CA ARG A 284 4.13 21.53 8.11
C ARG A 284 4.66 21.86 6.72
N TYR A 285 5.23 20.89 6.03
CA TYR A 285 5.71 21.05 4.65
C TYR A 285 4.56 21.47 3.71
N ALA A 286 3.38 20.88 3.85
CA ALA A 286 2.16 21.26 3.13
C ALA A 286 1.64 22.69 3.44
N SER A 287 2.11 23.31 4.52
CA SER A 287 1.79 24.70 4.85
C SER A 287 2.91 25.69 4.49
N ALA A 288 4.08 25.20 4.09
CA ALA A 288 5.23 26.02 3.70
C ALA A 288 4.98 26.78 2.39
N GLY A 289 5.91 27.65 2.00
CA GLY A 289 5.88 28.42 0.75
C GLY A 289 6.06 27.56 -0.51
N GLU A 290 6.90 28.01 -1.43
CA GLU A 290 7.06 27.39 -2.75
C GLU A 290 7.61 25.95 -2.69
N ARG A 291 6.76 24.98 -3.05
CA ARG A 291 7.09 23.55 -3.14
C ARG A 291 6.25 22.86 -4.23
N PRO A 292 6.69 21.70 -4.75
CA PRO A 292 5.84 20.87 -5.58
C PRO A 292 4.61 20.37 -4.83
N HIS A 293 3.52 20.13 -5.56
CA HIS A 293 2.45 19.29 -5.04
C HIS A 293 2.94 17.86 -4.93
N PHE A 294 2.58 17.20 -3.82
CA PHE A 294 2.99 15.83 -3.59
C PHE A 294 1.83 14.90 -3.20
N THR A 295 1.98 13.64 -3.56
CA THR A 295 1.12 12.54 -3.12
C THR A 295 1.78 11.78 -1.97
N VAL A 296 0.98 11.01 -1.20
CA VAL A 296 1.47 10.17 -0.10
C VAL A 296 0.89 8.77 -0.25
N GLN A 297 1.76 7.75 -0.19
CA GLN A 297 1.37 6.34 -0.16
C GLN A 297 1.89 5.69 1.13
N THR A 298 1.01 4.99 1.83
CA THR A 298 1.32 4.26 3.07
C THR A 298 1.30 2.75 2.81
N TYR A 299 2.16 1.99 3.49
CA TYR A 299 2.32 0.55 3.27
C TYR A 299 2.15 -0.22 4.58
N LEU A 300 1.49 -1.39 4.51
CA LEU A 300 1.38 -2.31 5.65
C LEU A 300 2.76 -2.92 5.97
N GLY A 301 3.15 -2.88 7.24
CA GLY A 301 4.39 -3.50 7.74
C GLY A 301 4.25 -5.00 8.00
N TYR A 302 4.66 -5.48 9.17
CA TYR A 302 4.81 -6.93 9.41
C TYR A 302 3.55 -7.77 9.18
N PHE A 303 2.36 -7.20 9.42
CA PHE A 303 1.09 -7.90 9.18
C PHE A 303 0.90 -8.34 7.72
N ASN A 304 1.53 -7.65 6.76
CA ASN A 304 1.59 -8.04 5.34
C ASN A 304 2.00 -9.51 5.16
N GLY A 305 2.93 -10.02 5.98
CA GLY A 305 3.41 -11.40 5.90
C GLY A 305 2.38 -12.47 6.26
N GLY A 306 1.27 -12.10 6.94
CA GLY A 306 0.16 -13.01 7.25
C GLY A 306 -0.96 -13.01 6.21
N LEU A 307 -0.90 -12.12 5.23
CA LEU A 307 -1.93 -11.98 4.19
C LEU A 307 -1.60 -12.85 2.96
N PRO A 308 -2.61 -13.17 2.11
CA PRO A 308 -2.36 -13.80 0.81
C PRO A 308 -1.31 -13.03 -0.01
N GLY A 309 -0.34 -13.74 -0.59
CA GLY A 309 0.76 -13.11 -1.33
C GLY A 309 0.28 -12.41 -2.60
N THR A 310 0.76 -11.20 -2.86
CA THR A 310 0.22 -10.34 -3.92
C THR A 310 1.07 -10.30 -5.19
N LEU A 311 2.36 -10.62 -5.10
CA LEU A 311 3.30 -10.47 -6.21
C LEU A 311 3.29 -11.69 -7.12
N ASP A 312 3.44 -11.45 -8.43
CA ASP A 312 3.76 -12.50 -9.38
C ASP A 312 5.12 -13.14 -9.07
N PRO A 313 5.41 -14.35 -9.57
CA PRO A 313 6.63 -15.08 -9.22
C PRO A 313 7.91 -14.31 -9.56
N ALA A 314 7.96 -13.60 -10.69
CA ALA A 314 9.15 -12.86 -11.11
C ALA A 314 9.39 -11.63 -10.23
N SER A 315 8.34 -10.86 -9.91
CA SER A 315 8.46 -9.74 -8.96
C SER A 315 8.86 -10.22 -7.55
N GLY A 316 8.27 -11.33 -7.09
CA GLY A 316 8.61 -11.93 -5.79
C GLY A 316 10.06 -12.44 -5.74
N GLU A 317 10.54 -13.08 -6.80
CA GLU A 317 11.94 -13.52 -6.91
C GLU A 317 12.92 -12.35 -6.99
N SER A 318 12.57 -11.28 -7.72
CA SER A 318 13.37 -10.06 -7.75
C SER A 318 13.47 -9.42 -6.36
N LYS A 319 12.35 -9.30 -5.64
CA LYS A 319 12.32 -8.77 -4.28
C LYS A 319 13.15 -9.64 -3.32
N ALA A 320 12.98 -10.96 -3.39
CA ALA A 320 13.77 -11.91 -2.60
C ALA A 320 15.28 -11.80 -2.86
N ARG A 321 15.69 -11.63 -4.13
CA ARG A 321 17.10 -11.43 -4.52
C ARG A 321 17.71 -10.22 -3.83
N THR A 322 17.02 -9.09 -3.86
CA THR A 322 17.47 -7.86 -3.19
C THR A 322 17.61 -8.06 -1.68
N VAL A 323 16.69 -8.81 -1.05
CA VAL A 323 16.76 -9.15 0.39
C VAL A 323 17.93 -10.11 0.68
N GLU A 324 18.24 -11.04 -0.22
CA GLU A 324 19.41 -11.92 -0.12
C GLU A 324 20.73 -11.13 -0.20
N THR A 325 20.78 -10.09 -1.04
CA THR A 325 21.92 -9.15 -1.08
C THR A 325 22.03 -8.34 0.21
N TYR A 326 20.93 -7.74 0.68
CA TYR A 326 20.87 -6.99 1.94
C TYR A 326 21.33 -7.82 3.15
N SER A 327 20.85 -9.06 3.26
CA SER A 327 21.22 -9.98 4.34
C SER A 327 22.61 -10.61 4.17
N TRP A 328 23.25 -10.36 3.02
CA TRP A 328 24.48 -11.00 2.62
C TRP A 328 24.38 -12.52 2.69
N SER A 329 23.24 -13.11 2.31
CA SER A 329 23.02 -14.56 2.47
C SER A 329 23.77 -15.39 1.41
N ARG A 330 24.04 -14.81 0.24
CA ARG A 330 24.66 -15.49 -0.91
C ARG A 330 26.17 -15.29 -1.04
N ALA A 331 26.75 -14.31 -0.36
CA ALA A 331 28.16 -14.01 -0.49
C ALA A 331 29.05 -14.96 0.35
N PRO A 332 30.23 -15.37 -0.14
CA PRO A 332 31.14 -16.20 0.62
C PRO A 332 31.55 -15.55 1.95
N ARG A 333 31.55 -16.31 3.05
CA ARG A 333 31.86 -15.77 4.40
C ARG A 333 33.19 -15.01 4.52
N LYS A 334 34.16 -15.29 3.64
CA LYS A 334 35.49 -14.68 3.64
C LYS A 334 35.61 -13.42 2.77
N SER A 335 34.55 -13.02 2.03
CA SER A 335 34.61 -11.86 1.12
C SER A 335 34.22 -10.53 1.79
N CYS A 336 33.71 -10.54 3.03
CA CYS A 336 33.39 -9.30 3.74
C CYS A 336 34.65 -8.74 4.37
N GLN A 337 35.05 -7.55 3.94
CA GLN A 337 36.23 -6.85 4.46
C GLN A 337 35.89 -5.84 5.56
N ASP A 338 34.61 -5.51 5.77
CA ASP A 338 34.20 -4.60 6.84
C ASP A 338 34.06 -5.37 8.18
N PRO A 339 34.83 -5.02 9.22
CA PRO A 339 34.80 -5.72 10.51
C PRO A 339 33.46 -5.60 11.25
N ALA A 340 32.59 -4.66 10.86
CA ALA A 340 31.22 -4.59 11.39
C ALA A 340 30.26 -5.58 10.72
N GLY A 341 30.63 -6.13 9.56
CA GLY A 341 29.80 -7.00 8.73
C GLY A 341 29.24 -6.30 7.49
N CYS A 342 28.77 -7.09 6.52
CA CYS A 342 28.35 -6.60 5.20
C CYS A 342 26.83 -6.71 4.94
N GLY A 343 26.06 -7.07 5.95
CA GLY A 343 24.62 -7.23 5.84
C GLY A 343 23.98 -7.79 7.10
N ASP A 344 22.66 -7.90 7.08
CA ASP A 344 21.86 -8.37 8.21
C ASP A 344 21.76 -9.91 8.28
N LYS A 345 22.48 -10.49 9.25
CA LYS A 345 22.50 -11.94 9.45
C LYS A 345 21.28 -12.50 10.17
N ASN A 346 20.49 -11.65 10.82
CA ASN A 346 19.22 -12.09 11.41
C ASN A 346 18.23 -12.47 10.30
N VAL A 347 18.28 -11.74 9.18
CA VAL A 347 17.45 -11.98 7.99
C VAL A 347 18.00 -13.13 7.12
N ALA A 348 19.32 -13.34 7.11
CA ALA A 348 19.97 -14.33 6.26
C ALA A 348 19.49 -15.78 6.47
N ALA A 349 18.94 -16.10 7.64
CA ALA A 349 18.35 -17.42 7.92
C ALA A 349 17.06 -17.67 7.12
N HIS A 350 16.29 -16.61 6.84
CA HIS A 350 15.02 -16.68 6.13
C HIS A 350 14.82 -15.46 5.22
N PRO A 351 15.62 -15.31 4.16
CA PRO A 351 15.55 -14.12 3.29
C PRO A 351 14.28 -14.12 2.41
N LYS A 352 13.56 -15.25 2.37
CA LYS A 352 12.29 -15.45 1.62
C LYS A 352 11.08 -15.61 2.55
N ARG A 353 11.05 -14.85 3.66
CA ARG A 353 9.85 -14.81 4.51
C ARG A 353 8.65 -14.32 3.70
N HIS A 354 7.44 -14.65 4.15
CA HIS A 354 6.20 -14.43 3.39
C HIS A 354 6.03 -13.00 2.81
N TRP A 355 6.58 -11.97 3.46
CA TRP A 355 6.57 -10.60 2.95
C TRP A 355 7.41 -10.36 1.67
N SER A 356 8.38 -11.23 1.34
CA SER A 356 9.13 -11.14 0.07
C SER A 356 8.27 -11.41 -1.16
N HIS A 357 7.07 -11.97 -0.97
CA HIS A 357 6.11 -12.27 -2.04
C HIS A 357 4.86 -11.38 -2.00
N SER A 358 4.90 -10.29 -1.22
CA SER A 358 3.72 -9.46 -0.98
C SER A 358 4.04 -7.98 -0.86
N ILE A 359 3.05 -7.16 -1.21
CA ILE A 359 2.96 -5.71 -1.06
C ILE A 359 1.49 -5.36 -0.85
N HIS A 360 1.21 -4.56 0.17
CA HIS A 360 -0.12 -4.02 0.44
C HIS A 360 -0.03 -2.55 0.79
N HIS A 361 -0.79 -1.75 0.06
CA HIS A 361 -1.04 -0.36 0.40
C HIS A 361 -1.99 -0.31 1.60
N ALA A 362 -1.62 0.44 2.64
CA ALA A 362 -2.49 0.65 3.79
C ALA A 362 -3.65 1.62 3.46
N ARG A 363 -3.45 2.48 2.47
CA ARG A 363 -4.48 3.38 1.91
C ARG A 363 -4.39 3.29 0.40
N ASP A 364 -5.52 3.20 -0.28
CA ASP A 364 -5.51 3.11 -1.73
C ASP A 364 -6.54 4.04 -2.36
N THR A 365 -6.18 4.59 -3.49
CA THR A 365 -7.13 5.20 -4.42
C THR A 365 -7.87 4.09 -5.15
N GLY A 366 -9.02 3.62 -4.64
CA GLY A 366 -9.86 2.74 -5.47
C GLY A 366 -10.33 3.45 -6.76
N THR A 367 -10.93 2.74 -7.70
CA THR A 367 -11.01 3.16 -9.12
C THR A 367 -12.13 4.15 -9.47
N CYS A 368 -12.79 4.75 -8.49
CA CYS A 368 -14.01 5.55 -8.66
C CYS A 368 -13.80 7.03 -8.28
N TRP A 369 -12.72 7.65 -8.74
CA TRP A 369 -12.39 9.05 -8.44
C TRP A 369 -12.55 10.01 -9.64
N LEU A 370 -12.96 9.50 -10.80
CA LEU A 370 -13.44 10.26 -11.95
C LEU A 370 -14.98 10.25 -12.02
N GLN A 371 -15.61 11.42 -12.10
CA GLN A 371 -17.04 11.60 -12.34
C GLN A 371 -17.28 12.23 -13.71
N THR A 372 -18.43 11.91 -14.31
CA THR A 372 -18.89 12.51 -15.57
C THR A 372 -20.20 13.27 -15.32
N GLY A 373 -20.29 14.49 -15.82
CA GLY A 373 -21.55 15.24 -15.91
C GLY A 373 -22.47 14.74 -17.03
N LYS A 374 -23.72 15.21 -17.05
CA LYS A 374 -24.69 14.86 -18.11
C LYS A 374 -24.31 15.41 -19.49
N ASP A 375 -23.40 16.37 -19.52
CA ASP A 375 -22.90 17.11 -20.66
C ASP A 375 -21.51 16.64 -21.13
N ASP A 376 -21.03 15.48 -20.66
CA ASP A 376 -19.66 14.99 -20.87
C ASP A 376 -18.56 15.87 -20.23
N SER A 377 -18.92 16.75 -19.29
CA SER A 377 -17.94 17.35 -18.39
C SER A 377 -17.30 16.27 -17.50
N LEU A 378 -16.01 16.44 -17.16
CA LEU A 378 -15.27 15.50 -16.33
C LEU A 378 -14.77 16.17 -15.05
N TRP A 379 -14.84 15.43 -13.96
CA TRP A 379 -14.43 15.86 -12.63
C TRP A 379 -13.55 14.79 -12.00
N ALA A 380 -12.25 15.07 -11.90
CA ALA A 380 -11.27 14.17 -11.34
C ALA A 380 -10.83 14.65 -9.95
N PHE A 381 -10.80 13.72 -8.99
CA PHE A 381 -10.44 14.02 -7.61
C PHE A 381 -9.24 13.17 -7.17
N ALA A 382 -8.29 13.79 -6.47
CA ALA A 382 -7.22 13.08 -5.77
C ALA A 382 -6.86 13.83 -4.48
N VAL A 383 -5.79 13.40 -3.82
CA VAL A 383 -5.24 14.12 -2.67
C VAL A 383 -3.82 14.57 -3.00
N LEU A 384 -3.60 15.88 -2.93
CA LEU A 384 -2.30 16.51 -3.09
C LEU A 384 -2.00 17.35 -1.86
N SER A 385 -0.82 17.18 -1.28
CA SER A 385 -0.36 17.95 -0.10
C SER A 385 -1.35 17.94 1.06
N GLY A 386 -2.00 16.79 1.31
CA GLY A 386 -2.98 16.62 2.40
C GLY A 386 -4.31 17.37 2.19
N ARG A 387 -4.64 17.75 0.95
CA ARG A 387 -5.91 18.41 0.56
C ARG A 387 -6.53 17.70 -0.64
N ILE A 388 -7.84 17.76 -0.78
CA ILE A 388 -8.52 17.28 -1.98
C ILE A 388 -8.12 18.18 -3.15
N ALA A 389 -7.59 17.59 -4.22
CA ALA A 389 -7.30 18.24 -5.47
C ALA A 389 -8.41 17.92 -6.49
N LEU A 390 -8.93 18.97 -7.12
CA LEU A 390 -9.94 18.88 -8.17
C LEU A 390 -9.34 19.30 -9.51
N TRP A 391 -9.52 18.45 -10.52
CA TRP A 391 -9.41 18.84 -11.93
C TRP A 391 -10.78 18.78 -12.57
N HIS A 392 -11.09 19.80 -13.35
CA HIS A 392 -12.36 19.91 -14.05
C HIS A 392 -12.12 20.16 -15.53
N ARG A 393 -12.80 19.39 -16.37
CA ARG A 393 -12.90 19.65 -17.81
C ARG A 393 -14.35 19.94 -18.14
N PRO A 394 -14.71 21.18 -18.47
CA PRO A 394 -16.04 21.52 -18.95
C PRO A 394 -16.40 20.75 -20.22
N ALA A 395 -17.70 20.63 -20.49
CA ALA A 395 -18.17 20.19 -21.80
C ALA A 395 -17.67 21.15 -22.89
N SER A 396 -17.24 20.62 -24.04
CA SER A 396 -16.97 21.46 -25.21
C SER A 396 -18.29 21.78 -25.92
N GLY A 397 -18.48 23.04 -26.35
CA GLY A 397 -19.66 23.44 -27.11
C GLY A 397 -19.82 22.71 -28.46
N THR A 398 -18.76 22.04 -28.93
CA THR A 398 -18.69 21.25 -30.17
C THR A 398 -18.97 19.76 -29.95
N GLY A 399 -19.04 19.29 -28.70
CA GLY A 399 -19.19 17.87 -28.36
C GLY A 399 -17.96 16.99 -28.67
N GLN A 400 -16.82 17.58 -29.05
CA GLN A 400 -15.58 16.84 -29.26
C GLN A 400 -14.72 16.79 -27.98
N LEU A 401 -14.33 15.59 -27.57
CA LEU A 401 -13.52 15.38 -26.37
C LEU A 401 -12.10 15.96 -26.52
N SER A 402 -11.54 15.91 -27.73
CA SER A 402 -10.20 16.42 -28.05
C SER A 402 -10.04 17.93 -27.92
N GLU A 403 -11.13 18.70 -27.91
CA GLU A 403 -11.11 20.17 -27.95
C GLU A 403 -11.32 20.82 -26.57
N GLY A 404 -11.75 20.06 -25.56
CA GLY A 404 -12.02 20.59 -24.21
C GLY A 404 -10.78 20.61 -23.32
N GLN A 405 -10.50 21.76 -22.71
CA GLN A 405 -9.36 21.99 -21.82
C GLN A 405 -9.67 21.56 -20.37
N TRP A 406 -8.69 20.95 -19.69
CA TRP A 406 -8.75 20.74 -18.25
C TRP A 406 -8.24 21.96 -17.48
N PHE A 407 -8.84 22.20 -16.33
CA PHE A 407 -8.43 23.18 -15.34
C PHE A 407 -8.05 22.49 -14.03
N GLY A 408 -7.15 23.10 -13.26
CA GLY A 408 -6.68 22.62 -11.96
C GLY A 408 -5.19 22.26 -11.92
N PRO A 409 -4.70 21.64 -10.84
CA PRO A 409 -5.48 21.25 -9.65
C PRO A 409 -5.96 22.45 -8.84
N THR A 410 -7.25 22.49 -8.49
CA THR A 410 -7.76 23.37 -7.45
C THR A 410 -7.76 22.62 -6.12
N LEU A 411 -7.04 23.12 -5.11
CA LEU A 411 -7.04 22.51 -3.78
C LEU A 411 -8.25 22.98 -2.97
N LEU A 412 -9.14 22.06 -2.63
CA LEU A 412 -10.38 22.34 -1.90
C LEU A 412 -10.11 22.63 -0.41
N PRO A 413 -11.00 23.37 0.29
CA PRO A 413 -10.86 23.63 1.72
C PRO A 413 -10.75 22.35 2.57
N GLY A 414 -10.03 22.44 3.69
CA GLY A 414 -9.72 21.29 4.56
C GLY A 414 -8.30 20.77 4.36
N THR A 415 -7.69 20.28 5.44
CA THR A 415 -6.30 19.79 5.50
C THR A 415 -6.22 18.48 6.27
N GLY A 416 -5.11 17.75 6.10
CA GLY A 416 -4.92 16.44 6.72
C GLY A 416 -5.75 15.34 6.05
N ILE A 417 -6.25 15.58 4.82
CA ILE A 417 -6.99 14.59 4.05
C ILE A 417 -6.03 13.46 3.65
N ASP A 418 -6.43 12.22 3.90
CA ASP A 418 -5.66 11.04 3.55
C ASP A 418 -6.01 10.57 2.12
N ALA A 419 -5.10 9.88 1.45
CA ALA A 419 -5.34 9.31 0.12
C ALA A 419 -6.56 8.37 0.10
N GLY A 420 -7.24 8.28 -1.05
CA GLY A 420 -8.40 7.39 -1.23
C GLY A 420 -9.77 8.07 -1.13
N VAL A 421 -9.94 9.24 -1.75
CA VAL A 421 -11.24 9.95 -1.80
C VAL A 421 -12.28 9.26 -2.70
N ARG A 422 -13.55 9.48 -2.38
CA ARG A 422 -14.74 8.92 -3.05
C ARG A 422 -15.74 10.01 -3.42
N PRO A 423 -15.67 10.55 -4.64
CA PRO A 423 -16.73 11.39 -5.17
C PRO A 423 -17.99 10.56 -5.48
N ILE A 424 -19.15 11.10 -5.13
CA ILE A 424 -20.47 10.61 -5.54
C ILE A 424 -21.34 11.77 -6.02
N THR A 425 -22.22 11.51 -6.98
CA THR A 425 -23.26 12.48 -7.37
C THR A 425 -24.45 12.33 -6.44
N LEU A 426 -24.84 13.42 -5.78
CA LEU A 426 -26.01 13.50 -4.92
C LEU A 426 -27.32 13.55 -5.74
N PRO A 427 -28.48 13.24 -5.14
CA PRO A 427 -29.78 13.31 -5.81
C PRO A 427 -30.11 14.65 -6.47
N ASP A 428 -29.58 15.75 -5.92
CA ASP A 428 -29.76 17.11 -6.45
C ASP A 428 -28.76 17.46 -7.59
N GLY A 429 -27.90 16.52 -7.98
CA GLY A 429 -26.91 16.67 -9.04
C GLY A 429 -25.55 17.21 -8.59
N ARG A 430 -25.40 17.66 -7.34
CA ARG A 430 -24.12 18.14 -6.81
C ARG A 430 -23.18 16.98 -6.50
N ILE A 431 -21.87 17.22 -6.56
CA ILE A 431 -20.87 16.21 -6.18
C ILE A 431 -20.54 16.33 -4.69
N ALA A 432 -20.59 15.21 -3.96
CA ALA A 432 -20.03 15.10 -2.63
C ALA A 432 -18.77 14.22 -2.66
N VAL A 433 -17.68 14.68 -2.05
CA VAL A 433 -16.40 13.96 -1.99
C VAL A 433 -16.18 13.48 -0.57
N PHE A 434 -16.28 12.17 -0.37
CA PHE A 434 -16.04 11.50 0.90
C PHE A 434 -14.58 11.08 1.01
N GLY A 435 -14.08 10.98 2.24
CA GLY A 435 -12.75 10.48 2.51
C GLY A 435 -12.46 10.33 3.99
N THR A 436 -11.19 10.17 4.31
CA THR A 436 -10.69 10.20 5.68
C THR A 436 -9.75 11.38 5.88
N ARG A 437 -9.73 11.89 7.10
CA ARG A 437 -8.85 12.98 7.51
C ARG A 437 -8.14 12.60 8.80
N THR A 438 -6.84 12.80 8.84
CA THR A 438 -6.03 12.69 10.04
C THR A 438 -5.93 14.05 10.73
N LEU A 439 -6.32 14.08 12.00
CA LEU A 439 -6.20 15.24 12.88
C LEU A 439 -5.02 15.02 13.81
N ILE A 440 -4.08 15.96 13.77
CA ILE A 440 -2.90 15.94 14.64
C ILE A 440 -2.97 17.20 15.50
N GLY A 441 -3.28 17.03 16.78
CA GLY A 441 -3.33 18.15 17.71
C GLY A 441 -1.97 18.47 18.33
N ARG A 442 -2.00 19.20 19.45
CA ARG A 442 -0.79 19.64 20.17
C ARG A 442 -0.25 18.54 21.08
N HIS A 443 -1.13 17.67 21.55
CA HIS A 443 -0.81 16.58 22.46
C HIS A 443 -0.97 15.22 21.77
N PRO A 444 -0.28 14.17 22.27
CA PRO A 444 -0.29 12.85 21.63
C PRO A 444 -1.69 12.24 21.54
N GLY A 445 -2.51 12.45 22.57
CA GLY A 445 -3.91 11.99 22.63
C GLY A 445 -4.88 12.73 21.70
N ASP A 446 -4.46 13.83 21.07
CA ASP A 446 -5.29 14.55 20.10
C ASP A 446 -5.30 13.85 18.72
N TYR A 447 -4.32 12.98 18.47
CA TYR A 447 -4.22 12.22 17.23
C TYR A 447 -5.48 11.38 17.06
N ARG A 448 -6.14 11.52 15.91
CA ARG A 448 -7.29 10.69 15.53
C ARG A 448 -7.52 10.77 14.04
N ARG A 449 -8.20 9.76 13.49
CA ARG A 449 -8.78 9.84 12.15
C ARG A 449 -10.27 10.12 12.24
N GLU A 450 -10.81 10.76 11.21
CA GLU A 450 -12.25 10.95 11.02
C GLU A 450 -12.65 10.61 9.60
N VAL A 451 -13.85 10.05 9.44
CA VAL A 451 -14.54 9.99 8.14
C VAL A 451 -15.27 11.31 7.95
N GLY A 452 -15.31 11.82 6.73
CA GLY A 452 -16.05 13.04 6.44
C GLY A 452 -16.21 13.28 4.95
N PHE A 453 -16.76 14.44 4.62
CA PHE A 453 -17.02 14.82 3.24
C PHE A 453 -17.07 16.33 3.03
N THR A 454 -16.90 16.76 1.79
CA THR A 454 -17.28 18.11 1.33
C THR A 454 -18.26 17.99 0.18
N VAL A 455 -19.10 19.01 -0.01
CA VAL A 455 -20.14 19.05 -1.05
C VAL A 455 -19.92 20.26 -1.94
N GLN A 456 -20.11 20.08 -3.25
CA GLN A 456 -20.15 21.15 -4.23
C GLN A 456 -21.23 22.17 -3.84
N ARG A 457 -20.96 23.47 -4.00
CA ARG A 457 -21.95 24.49 -3.62
C ARG A 457 -23.06 24.56 -4.66
N ASP A 458 -22.67 24.78 -5.90
CA ASP A 458 -23.53 24.85 -7.08
C ASP A 458 -22.98 23.92 -8.18
N ALA A 459 -23.39 24.07 -9.44
CA ALA A 459 -22.84 23.29 -10.56
C ALA A 459 -21.41 23.71 -10.98
N ASP A 460 -20.82 24.69 -10.29
CA ASP A 460 -19.48 25.24 -10.55
C ASP A 460 -18.39 24.47 -9.77
N PRO A 461 -17.09 24.70 -10.00
CA PRO A 461 -16.02 23.96 -9.30
C PRO A 461 -15.81 24.38 -7.83
N SER A 462 -16.78 25.04 -7.20
CA SER A 462 -16.68 25.47 -5.80
C SER A 462 -17.24 24.43 -4.81
N PHE A 463 -16.55 24.26 -3.69
CA PHE A 463 -16.90 23.29 -2.65
C PHE A 463 -17.01 23.96 -1.27
N GLY A 464 -17.87 23.40 -0.41
CA GLY A 464 -18.04 23.80 0.98
C GLY A 464 -16.88 23.37 1.88
N SER A 465 -17.02 23.66 3.17
CA SER A 465 -16.11 23.14 4.20
C SER A 465 -16.23 21.62 4.37
N TRP A 466 -15.21 21.03 4.99
CA TRP A 466 -15.25 19.64 5.41
C TRP A 466 -16.25 19.41 6.55
N HIS A 467 -17.07 18.37 6.44
CA HIS A 467 -18.04 17.93 7.43
C HIS A 467 -17.61 16.58 7.99
N SER A 468 -17.39 16.51 9.30
CA SER A 468 -16.99 15.28 9.99
C SER A 468 -18.19 14.38 10.27
N LEU A 469 -18.03 13.09 10.04
CA LEU A 469 -18.93 12.01 10.46
C LEU A 469 -18.39 11.27 11.70
N GLY A 470 -17.24 11.69 12.22
CA GLY A 470 -16.48 10.98 13.24
C GLY A 470 -16.03 9.60 12.76
N THR A 471 -15.88 8.67 13.70
CA THR A 471 -15.57 7.26 13.43
C THR A 471 -16.37 6.38 14.41
N PRO A 472 -16.46 5.06 14.17
CA PRO A 472 -16.99 4.12 15.15
C PRO A 472 -16.17 4.06 16.45
N GLU A 473 -14.88 4.40 16.38
CA GLU A 473 -13.98 4.44 17.53
C GLU A 473 -14.19 5.69 18.39
N ARG A 474 -14.06 5.56 19.72
CA ARG A 474 -14.20 6.69 20.64
C ARG A 474 -12.93 7.54 20.74
N CYS A 475 -11.76 6.93 20.60
CA CYS A 475 -10.45 7.58 20.67
C CYS A 475 -9.38 6.69 20.02
N ASP A 476 -8.24 7.28 19.67
CA ASP A 476 -7.14 6.56 19.01
C ASP A 476 -6.64 5.36 19.81
N HIS A 477 -6.52 5.47 21.12
CA HIS A 477 -6.00 4.36 21.93
C HIS A 477 -6.85 3.08 21.85
N ALA A 478 -8.15 3.22 21.53
CA ALA A 478 -9.10 2.11 21.47
C ALA A 478 -8.85 1.15 20.28
N GLY A 479 -8.22 1.61 19.20
CA GLY A 479 -8.03 0.81 17.96
C GLY A 479 -6.88 1.28 17.05
N THR A 480 -6.04 2.19 17.53
CA THR A 480 -4.98 2.94 16.83
C THR A 480 -5.41 3.62 15.53
N SER A 481 -6.68 4.06 15.48
CA SER A 481 -7.31 4.74 14.35
C SER A 481 -7.27 3.94 13.04
N ASP A 482 -7.25 2.62 13.14
CA ASP A 482 -7.21 1.72 11.99
C ASP A 482 -8.59 1.53 11.37
N ILE A 483 -8.98 2.51 10.57
CA ILE A 483 -10.20 2.48 9.78
C ILE A 483 -9.88 2.50 8.28
N SER A 484 -10.72 1.86 7.48
CA SER A 484 -10.61 1.91 6.02
C SER A 484 -11.01 3.28 5.44
N ALA A 485 -10.73 3.50 4.16
CA ALA A 485 -11.45 4.53 3.41
C ALA A 485 -12.95 4.15 3.31
N PRO A 486 -13.85 5.15 3.20
CA PRO A 486 -15.28 4.86 3.12
C PRO A 486 -15.67 4.28 1.76
N ALA A 487 -16.68 3.42 1.74
CA ALA A 487 -17.51 3.16 0.57
C ALA A 487 -18.85 3.87 0.73
N VAL A 488 -19.39 4.43 -0.35
CA VAL A 488 -20.58 5.31 -0.26
C VAL A 488 -21.60 4.92 -1.31
N SER A 489 -22.86 4.83 -0.90
CA SER A 489 -24.00 4.58 -1.79
C SER A 489 -25.08 5.63 -1.60
N VAL A 490 -25.76 5.97 -2.70
CA VAL A 490 -27.02 6.72 -2.69
C VAL A 490 -28.16 5.71 -2.80
N ASN A 491 -28.94 5.59 -1.73
CA ASN A 491 -30.06 4.67 -1.61
C ASN A 491 -31.22 5.05 -2.55
N ALA A 492 -32.20 4.16 -2.70
CA ALA A 492 -33.37 4.41 -3.56
C ALA A 492 -34.28 5.54 -3.03
N ASP A 493 -34.24 5.79 -1.73
CA ASP A 493 -34.95 6.88 -1.04
C ASP A 493 -34.14 8.20 -1.02
N ASN A 494 -33.10 8.31 -1.86
CA ASN A 494 -32.20 9.46 -1.95
C ASN A 494 -31.35 9.73 -0.70
N THR A 495 -31.35 8.84 0.30
CA THR A 495 -30.44 8.94 1.45
C THR A 495 -29.03 8.46 1.08
N VAL A 496 -28.00 9.01 1.72
CA VAL A 496 -26.61 8.58 1.54
C VAL A 496 -26.22 7.65 2.68
N THR A 497 -25.68 6.47 2.37
CA THR A 497 -25.10 5.56 3.36
C THR A 497 -23.60 5.43 3.15
N VAL A 498 -22.86 5.59 4.24
CA VAL A 498 -21.41 5.41 4.30
C VAL A 498 -21.10 4.10 5.01
N PHE A 499 -20.26 3.28 4.41
CA PHE A 499 -19.76 2.02 4.94
C PHE A 499 -18.25 2.13 5.19
N LEU A 500 -17.77 1.56 6.28
CA LEU A 500 -16.33 1.39 6.52
C LEU A 500 -16.04 0.08 7.24
N ARG A 501 -14.81 -0.39 7.11
CA ARG A 501 -14.23 -1.33 8.06
C ARG A 501 -13.67 -0.55 9.25
N ASP A 502 -14.04 -0.98 10.45
CA ASP A 502 -13.53 -0.42 11.71
C ASP A 502 -12.23 -1.10 12.19
N SER A 503 -11.66 -0.64 13.31
CA SER A 503 -10.44 -1.22 13.92
C SER A 503 -10.63 -2.61 14.53
N ARG A 504 -11.85 -3.15 14.53
CA ARG A 504 -12.12 -4.54 14.91
C ARG A 504 -12.28 -5.44 13.68
N HIS A 505 -11.92 -4.93 12.50
CA HIS A 505 -12.02 -5.64 11.23
C HIS A 505 -13.46 -6.08 10.91
N GLN A 506 -14.46 -5.26 11.31
CA GLN A 506 -15.88 -5.50 11.02
C GLN A 506 -16.45 -4.42 10.11
N LEU A 507 -17.51 -4.74 9.36
CA LEU A 507 -18.22 -3.74 8.57
C LEU A 507 -19.14 -2.92 9.48
N THR A 508 -19.07 -1.60 9.34
CA THR A 508 -19.95 -0.65 10.00
C THR A 508 -20.56 0.31 8.98
N ALA A 509 -21.71 0.90 9.33
CA ALA A 509 -22.41 1.84 8.46
C ALA A 509 -23.08 2.98 9.23
N ARG A 510 -23.28 4.09 8.53
CA ARG A 510 -24.03 5.25 9.00
C ARG A 510 -24.79 5.87 7.83
N THR A 511 -26.02 6.32 8.06
CA THR A 511 -26.91 6.83 7.00
C THR A 511 -27.32 8.27 7.30
N GLY A 512 -27.32 9.11 6.26
CA GLY A 512 -27.83 10.47 6.31
C GLY A 512 -29.36 10.47 6.37
N LEU A 513 -29.91 11.35 7.20
CA LEU A 513 -31.34 11.53 7.42
C LEU A 513 -31.83 12.82 6.76
N ALA A 514 -33.15 12.92 6.61
CA ALA A 514 -33.79 14.18 6.23
C ALA A 514 -33.35 15.32 7.19
N GLY A 515 -33.09 16.50 6.64
CA GLY A 515 -32.59 17.64 7.42
C GLY A 515 -31.08 17.65 7.69
N GLY A 516 -30.30 16.72 7.11
CA GLY A 516 -28.83 16.76 7.15
C GLY A 516 -28.17 16.14 8.38
N SER A 517 -28.98 15.58 9.30
CA SER A 517 -28.47 14.78 10.42
C SER A 517 -28.07 13.37 9.97
N TRP A 518 -27.37 12.61 10.81
CA TRP A 518 -26.92 11.25 10.49
C TRP A 518 -27.19 10.31 11.66
N THR A 519 -27.60 9.06 11.38
CA THR A 519 -27.78 7.99 12.40
C THR A 519 -26.51 7.75 13.21
N PRO A 520 -26.49 7.03 14.35
CA PRO A 520 -25.23 6.54 14.91
C PRO A 520 -24.53 5.55 13.95
N TRP A 521 -23.22 5.32 14.16
CA TRP A 521 -22.51 4.19 13.53
C TRP A 521 -23.11 2.86 14.03
N ARG A 522 -23.44 1.95 13.10
CA ARG A 522 -24.03 0.64 13.39
C ARG A 522 -23.13 -0.47 12.85
N TYR A 523 -22.95 -1.52 13.64
CA TYR A 523 -22.25 -2.73 13.22
C TYR A 523 -23.13 -3.56 12.29
N LEU A 524 -22.56 -4.00 11.17
CA LEU A 524 -23.18 -4.91 10.21
C LEU A 524 -22.58 -6.33 10.29
N GLY A 525 -21.64 -6.55 11.21
CA GLY A 525 -20.96 -7.84 11.41
C GLY A 525 -19.79 -8.06 10.43
N GLY A 526 -19.38 -9.32 10.29
CA GLY A 526 -18.14 -9.71 9.62
C GLY A 526 -16.98 -9.81 10.61
N GLU A 527 -15.95 -10.56 10.19
CA GLU A 527 -14.70 -10.79 10.92
C GLU A 527 -13.55 -10.79 9.91
N GLU A 528 -12.37 -10.34 10.35
CA GLU A 528 -11.15 -10.28 9.53
C GLU A 528 -11.34 -9.55 8.18
N VAL A 529 -12.24 -8.55 8.14
CA VAL A 529 -12.37 -7.68 6.97
C VAL A 529 -11.11 -6.82 6.90
N HIS A 530 -10.44 -6.80 5.76
CA HIS A 530 -9.24 -5.99 5.49
C HIS A 530 -9.39 -5.15 4.22
N GLY A 531 -8.64 -4.06 4.18
CA GLY A 531 -8.71 -3.09 3.09
C GLY A 531 -10.00 -2.27 3.10
N ASP A 532 -10.27 -1.63 1.96
CA ASP A 532 -11.46 -0.80 1.78
C ASP A 532 -12.66 -1.64 1.32
N PRO A 533 -13.85 -1.46 1.92
CA PRO A 533 -15.06 -2.04 1.35
C PRO A 533 -15.35 -1.40 -0.01
N VAL A 534 -16.12 -2.12 -0.84
CA VAL A 534 -16.60 -1.60 -2.12
C VAL A 534 -18.10 -1.80 -2.25
N VAL A 535 -18.75 -0.88 -2.98
CA VAL A 535 -20.22 -0.86 -3.09
C VAL A 535 -20.68 -0.69 -4.53
N ALA A 536 -21.71 -1.43 -4.91
CA ALA A 536 -22.40 -1.31 -6.19
C ALA A 536 -23.88 -1.66 -6.04
N ARG A 537 -24.69 -1.18 -6.99
CA ARG A 537 -26.13 -1.46 -7.05
C ARG A 537 -26.47 -2.20 -8.34
N ASP A 538 -27.33 -3.20 -8.25
CA ASP A 538 -27.80 -3.96 -9.40
C ASP A 538 -29.00 -3.30 -10.12
N SER A 539 -29.56 -3.95 -11.13
CA SER A 539 -30.73 -3.45 -11.85
C SER A 539 -32.03 -3.48 -11.06
N MET A 540 -32.10 -4.26 -9.99
CA MET A 540 -33.26 -4.38 -9.10
C MET A 540 -33.19 -3.40 -7.93
N GLY A 541 -32.17 -2.53 -7.89
CA GLY A 541 -31.97 -1.54 -6.84
C GLY A 541 -31.32 -2.10 -5.57
N ARG A 542 -30.90 -3.38 -5.55
CA ARG A 542 -30.23 -3.98 -4.39
C ARG A 542 -28.80 -3.45 -4.32
N THR A 543 -28.39 -2.99 -3.13
CA THR A 543 -27.03 -2.53 -2.86
C THR A 543 -26.19 -3.69 -2.32
N TYR A 544 -25.06 -3.95 -2.97
CA TYR A 544 -24.07 -4.94 -2.56
C TYR A 544 -22.87 -4.23 -1.97
N ILE A 545 -22.43 -4.67 -0.80
CA ILE A 545 -21.19 -4.23 -0.16
C ILE A 545 -20.28 -5.44 -0.06
N LEU A 546 -19.05 -5.34 -0.55
CA LEU A 546 -18.06 -6.41 -0.45
C LEU A 546 -16.90 -6.00 0.45
N GLY A 547 -16.41 -6.95 1.24
CA GLY A 547 -15.22 -6.82 2.08
C GLY A 547 -14.30 -8.02 1.89
N SER A 548 -13.01 -7.76 1.70
CA SER A 548 -11.98 -8.79 1.53
C SER A 548 -11.52 -9.34 2.88
N THR A 549 -11.22 -10.63 2.97
CA THR A 549 -10.59 -11.26 4.14
C THR A 549 -9.39 -12.10 3.70
N PRO A 550 -8.53 -12.59 4.61
CA PRO A 550 -7.41 -13.47 4.26
C PRO A 550 -7.87 -14.81 3.66
N HIS A 551 -9.17 -15.12 3.76
CA HIS A 551 -9.73 -16.42 3.45
C HIS A 551 -10.81 -16.42 2.37
N SER A 552 -11.53 -15.31 2.17
CA SER A 552 -12.51 -15.17 1.08
C SER A 552 -12.90 -13.69 0.89
N VAL A 553 -13.97 -13.44 0.14
CA VAL A 553 -14.66 -12.16 0.06
C VAL A 553 -16.04 -12.33 0.68
N LEU A 554 -16.38 -11.46 1.63
CA LEU A 554 -17.69 -11.38 2.26
C LEU A 554 -18.58 -10.38 1.52
N ALA A 555 -19.88 -10.62 1.54
CA ALA A 555 -20.89 -9.73 0.97
C ALA A 555 -21.98 -9.37 1.98
N TRP A 556 -22.49 -8.15 1.88
CA TRP A 556 -23.74 -7.71 2.48
C TRP A 556 -24.66 -7.22 1.37
N VAL A 557 -25.92 -7.61 1.41
CA VAL A 557 -26.92 -7.22 0.40
C VAL A 557 -28.05 -6.48 1.09
N HIS A 558 -28.28 -5.24 0.67
CA HIS A 558 -29.36 -4.39 1.14
C HIS A 558 -30.42 -4.23 0.03
N PRO A 559 -31.58 -4.89 0.16
CA PRO A 559 -32.70 -4.68 -0.74
C PRO A 559 -33.35 -3.29 -0.55
N PRO A 560 -34.02 -2.71 -1.56
CA PRO A 560 -34.60 -1.37 -1.46
C PRO A 560 -35.58 -1.13 -0.31
N ALA A 561 -36.33 -2.17 0.10
CA ALA A 561 -37.43 -2.07 1.08
C ALA A 561 -37.28 -3.08 2.24
N ALA A 562 -36.06 -3.55 2.52
CA ALA A 562 -35.83 -4.52 3.59
C ALA A 562 -34.46 -4.29 4.24
N SER A 563 -34.27 -4.81 5.46
CA SER A 563 -32.98 -4.73 6.15
C SER A 563 -31.86 -5.41 5.36
N ALA A 564 -30.64 -4.87 5.51
CA ALA A 564 -29.43 -5.51 5.00
C ALA A 564 -29.28 -6.94 5.55
N ARG A 565 -28.85 -7.85 4.67
CA ARG A 565 -28.51 -9.25 4.99
C ARG A 565 -27.00 -9.42 4.87
N GLY A 566 -26.40 -10.14 5.81
CA GLY A 566 -24.98 -10.48 5.79
C GLY A 566 -24.39 -10.60 7.21
N PRO A 567 -23.12 -11.00 7.33
CA PRO A 567 -22.21 -11.35 6.23
C PRO A 567 -22.65 -12.61 5.46
N LEU A 568 -22.46 -12.60 4.15
CA LEU A 568 -22.71 -13.71 3.23
C LEU A 568 -21.40 -14.13 2.57
N LEU A 569 -21.24 -15.44 2.31
CA LEU A 569 -20.12 -15.97 1.55
C LEU A 569 -20.35 -15.75 0.06
N THR A 570 -19.34 -15.22 -0.63
CA THR A 570 -19.36 -15.04 -2.08
C THR A 570 -18.88 -16.25 -2.87
N GLY A 571 -18.15 -17.17 -2.22
CA GLY A 571 -17.48 -18.28 -2.92
C GLY A 571 -16.31 -17.85 -3.82
N LEU A 572 -15.90 -16.57 -3.76
CA LEU A 572 -14.69 -16.08 -4.42
C LEU A 572 -13.43 -16.59 -3.71
N PRO A 573 -12.33 -16.79 -4.45
CA PRO A 573 -11.05 -17.16 -3.84
C PRO A 573 -10.55 -16.08 -2.87
N PRO A 574 -9.74 -16.46 -1.86
CA PRO A 574 -9.13 -15.52 -0.92
C PRO A 574 -8.36 -14.42 -1.64
N THR A 575 -8.57 -13.17 -1.22
CA THR A 575 -7.76 -12.03 -1.65
C THR A 575 -7.91 -10.91 -0.63
N THR A 576 -6.82 -10.20 -0.35
CA THR A 576 -6.82 -8.94 0.41
C THR A 576 -6.36 -7.76 -0.44
N LEU A 577 -6.29 -7.96 -1.76
CA LEU A 577 -6.08 -6.89 -2.71
C LEU A 577 -7.41 -6.15 -2.98
N PRO A 578 -7.34 -4.87 -3.40
CA PRO A 578 -8.52 -4.06 -3.67
C PRO A 578 -9.46 -4.69 -4.70
N LEU A 579 -10.75 -4.58 -4.41
CA LEU A 579 -11.82 -5.01 -5.32
C LEU A 579 -12.28 -3.84 -6.20
N THR A 580 -12.84 -4.15 -7.37
CA THR A 580 -13.61 -3.20 -8.17
C THR A 580 -14.93 -3.83 -8.54
N VAL A 581 -16.03 -3.13 -8.28
CA VAL A 581 -17.40 -3.62 -8.53
C VAL A 581 -18.12 -2.74 -9.54
N ARG A 582 -18.90 -3.36 -10.40
CA ARG A 582 -19.76 -2.70 -11.40
C ARG A 582 -21.12 -3.40 -11.44
N ARG A 583 -22.17 -2.66 -11.79
CA ARG A 583 -23.50 -3.23 -12.07
C ARG A 583 -23.42 -4.23 -13.22
N ASP A 584 -24.07 -5.38 -13.10
CA ASP A 584 -24.16 -6.39 -14.15
C ASP A 584 -25.51 -7.13 -14.11
N GLY A 585 -26.51 -6.59 -14.81
CA GLY A 585 -27.86 -7.13 -14.82
C GLY A 585 -28.51 -7.11 -13.44
N ASP A 586 -29.11 -8.24 -13.07
CA ASP A 586 -29.68 -8.53 -11.75
C ASP A 586 -28.62 -8.86 -10.69
N GLY A 587 -27.37 -8.48 -10.91
CA GLY A 587 -26.30 -8.65 -9.94
C GLY A 587 -25.22 -7.60 -10.11
N ILE A 588 -24.05 -7.94 -9.58
CA ILE A 588 -22.83 -7.16 -9.74
C ILE A 588 -21.73 -8.01 -10.36
N ARG A 589 -20.79 -7.36 -11.02
CA ARG A 589 -19.54 -7.98 -11.46
C ARG A 589 -18.38 -7.44 -10.65
N VAL A 590 -17.57 -8.35 -10.14
CA VAL A 590 -16.37 -8.06 -9.36
C VAL A 590 -15.15 -8.27 -10.25
N TYR A 591 -14.16 -7.41 -10.07
CA TYR A 591 -12.83 -7.48 -10.69
C TYR A 591 -11.79 -7.35 -9.59
N PHE A 592 -10.80 -8.23 -9.58
CA PHE A 592 -9.78 -8.27 -8.54
C PHE A 592 -8.53 -8.99 -9.03
N ARG A 593 -7.43 -8.84 -8.28
CA ARG A 593 -6.16 -9.50 -8.61
C ARG A 593 -6.11 -10.90 -8.02
N LYS A 594 -5.64 -11.86 -8.82
CA LYS A 594 -5.26 -13.19 -8.37
C LYS A 594 -3.98 -13.10 -7.54
N PRO A 595 -3.99 -13.54 -6.26
CA PRO A 595 -2.77 -13.72 -5.48
C PRO A 595 -1.71 -14.53 -6.24
N HIS A 596 -0.44 -14.23 -6.02
CA HIS A 596 0.72 -14.89 -6.63
C HIS A 596 0.87 -14.79 -8.16
N SER A 597 0.01 -14.08 -8.89
CA SER A 597 0.20 -13.86 -10.33
C SER A 597 -0.09 -12.45 -10.82
N GLY A 598 -0.86 -11.65 -10.07
CA GLY A 598 -1.27 -10.31 -10.50
C GLY A 598 -2.23 -10.32 -11.71
N ASN A 599 -2.74 -11.49 -12.12
CA ASN A 599 -3.78 -11.57 -13.15
C ASN A 599 -5.08 -10.94 -12.65
N VAL A 600 -5.86 -10.36 -13.56
CA VAL A 600 -7.19 -9.86 -13.28
C VAL A 600 -8.19 -11.01 -13.39
N LEU A 601 -8.90 -11.26 -12.30
CA LEU A 601 -10.03 -12.18 -12.25
C LEU A 601 -11.34 -11.40 -12.30
N THR A 602 -12.38 -12.01 -12.85
CA THR A 602 -13.74 -11.48 -12.79
C THR A 602 -14.78 -12.57 -12.50
N ALA A 603 -15.82 -12.19 -11.78
CA ALA A 603 -16.95 -13.05 -11.46
C ALA A 603 -18.25 -12.22 -11.37
N GLN A 604 -19.38 -12.82 -11.76
CA GLN A 604 -20.70 -12.24 -11.50
C GLN A 604 -21.21 -12.78 -10.16
N LEU A 605 -21.77 -11.90 -9.32
CA LEU A 605 -22.43 -12.26 -8.08
C LEU A 605 -23.90 -11.81 -8.16
N ARG A 606 -24.82 -12.72 -7.83
CA ARG A 606 -26.24 -12.42 -7.64
C ARG A 606 -26.65 -12.77 -6.23
N ALA A 607 -27.59 -12.04 -5.66
CA ALA A 607 -28.03 -12.27 -4.28
C ALA A 607 -28.56 -13.70 -4.03
N ALA A 608 -29.09 -14.38 -5.06
CA ALA A 608 -29.57 -15.76 -4.96
C ALA A 608 -28.43 -16.79 -4.82
N ASP A 609 -27.21 -16.45 -5.26
CA ASP A 609 -26.05 -17.33 -5.23
C ASP A 609 -25.27 -17.23 -3.90
N LEU A 610 -25.63 -16.26 -3.05
CA LEU A 610 -24.92 -15.95 -1.81
C LEU A 610 -25.52 -16.72 -0.63
N VAL A 611 -24.66 -17.33 0.19
CA VAL A 611 -25.07 -18.17 1.33
C VAL A 611 -24.66 -17.51 2.65
N SER A 612 -25.44 -17.70 3.71
CA SER A 612 -25.16 -17.11 5.03
C SER A 612 -23.80 -17.58 5.58
N ALA A 613 -22.96 -16.63 6.00
CA ALA A 613 -21.74 -16.91 6.74
C ALA A 613 -22.08 -17.03 8.25
N ARG A 614 -22.81 -18.08 8.68
CA ARG A 614 -22.93 -18.33 10.13
C ARG A 614 -21.54 -18.73 10.65
N SER A 615 -21.13 -18.18 11.80
CA SER A 615 -19.88 -18.45 12.54
C SER A 615 -19.38 -19.90 12.35
N HIS A 616 -18.35 -20.11 11.52
CA HIS A 616 -17.77 -21.43 11.28
C HIS A 616 -16.35 -21.53 11.86
N THR A 617 -16.16 -22.57 12.67
CA THR A 617 -14.89 -23.06 13.25
C THR A 617 -14.28 -24.23 12.45
N TYR A 618 -14.70 -24.46 11.19
CA TYR A 618 -14.21 -25.56 10.34
C TYR A 618 -13.59 -25.07 9.02
N PRO A 619 -12.65 -25.83 8.43
CA PRO A 619 -11.85 -25.36 7.30
C PRO A 619 -12.75 -25.13 6.09
N TRP A 620 -12.52 -23.97 5.46
CA TRP A 620 -13.12 -23.52 4.22
C TRP A 620 -13.32 -24.66 3.23
N PRO A 621 -14.53 -24.84 2.66
CA PRO A 621 -14.73 -25.85 1.63
C PRO A 621 -13.73 -25.55 0.51
N SER A 622 -13.05 -26.59 0.05
CA SER A 622 -12.30 -26.51 -1.19
C SER A 622 -13.24 -25.92 -2.25
N ASN A 623 -12.70 -25.02 -3.04
CA ASN A 623 -13.23 -24.35 -4.22
C ASN A 623 -13.90 -25.28 -5.26
N ALA A 624 -14.03 -26.58 -4.98
CA ALA A 624 -14.70 -27.60 -5.79
C ALA A 624 -16.24 -27.51 -5.80
N SER A 625 -16.87 -26.64 -4.98
CA SER A 625 -18.34 -26.56 -4.86
C SER A 625 -18.92 -25.14 -4.95
N SER A 626 -18.11 -24.12 -5.28
CA SER A 626 -18.63 -22.75 -5.42
C SER A 626 -19.47 -22.61 -6.69
N PRO A 627 -20.74 -22.14 -6.63
CA PRO A 627 -21.54 -21.89 -7.81
C PRO A 627 -21.05 -20.69 -8.64
N VAL A 628 -20.09 -19.91 -8.11
CA VAL A 628 -19.58 -18.70 -8.75
C VAL A 628 -18.44 -19.05 -9.72
N GLU A 629 -18.71 -18.91 -11.01
CA GLU A 629 -17.71 -19.05 -12.07
C GLU A 629 -16.73 -17.85 -12.06
N VAL A 630 -15.44 -18.12 -11.89
CA VAL A 630 -14.37 -17.12 -11.93
C VAL A 630 -13.60 -17.22 -13.23
N THR A 631 -13.53 -16.12 -13.97
CA THR A 631 -12.78 -16.03 -15.24
C THR A 631 -11.43 -15.32 -15.04
N ASP A 632 -10.34 -15.91 -15.52
CA ASP A 632 -9.00 -15.28 -15.56
C ASP A 632 -8.81 -14.51 -16.87
N LEU A 633 -8.77 -13.17 -16.77
CA LEU A 633 -8.58 -12.25 -17.89
C LEU A 633 -7.09 -12.03 -18.24
N GLY A 634 -6.17 -12.72 -17.57
CA GLY A 634 -4.75 -12.36 -17.59
C GLY A 634 -4.52 -10.99 -16.95
N GLY A 635 -3.33 -10.46 -17.10
CA GLY A 635 -2.99 -9.16 -16.52
C GLY A 635 -1.61 -8.71 -16.95
N PRO A 636 -1.22 -7.49 -16.58
CA PRO A 636 0.16 -7.02 -16.68
C PRO A 636 0.97 -7.42 -15.42
N GLN A 637 0.59 -8.52 -14.75
CA GLN A 637 1.22 -9.08 -13.54
C GLN A 637 1.37 -8.13 -12.34
N GLY A 638 0.70 -6.96 -12.35
CA GLY A 638 0.76 -6.00 -11.25
C GLY A 638 -0.18 -6.29 -10.09
N TYR A 639 -0.16 -5.39 -9.11
CA TYR A 639 -0.98 -5.40 -7.89
C TYR A 639 -1.93 -4.18 -7.87
N GLY A 640 -2.68 -4.02 -6.77
CA GLY A 640 -3.61 -2.90 -6.59
C GLY A 640 -4.90 -3.00 -7.44
N PRO A 641 -5.72 -1.93 -7.44
CA PRO A 641 -7.03 -1.91 -8.05
C PRO A 641 -6.97 -1.97 -9.58
N VAL A 642 -8.07 -2.43 -10.19
CA VAL A 642 -8.22 -2.53 -11.64
C VAL A 642 -9.40 -1.66 -12.05
N SER A 643 -9.15 -0.56 -12.74
CA SER A 643 -10.22 0.28 -13.28
C SER A 643 -10.88 -0.45 -14.43
N VAL A 644 -12.20 -0.51 -14.43
CA VAL A 644 -12.98 -1.19 -15.45
C VAL A 644 -14.17 -0.35 -15.87
N ILE A 645 -14.37 -0.25 -17.18
CA ILE A 645 -15.53 0.44 -17.75
C ILE A 645 -16.07 -0.34 -18.96
N ARG A 646 -17.41 -0.41 -19.05
CA ARG A 646 -18.09 -0.88 -20.27
C ARG A 646 -18.21 0.29 -21.23
N THR A 647 -17.89 0.05 -22.49
CA THR A 647 -17.96 1.09 -23.52
C THR A 647 -19.31 1.06 -24.22
N GLY A 648 -19.71 2.17 -24.86
CA GLY A 648 -20.99 2.27 -25.58
C GLY A 648 -21.15 1.26 -26.72
N CYS A 649 -20.05 0.75 -27.27
CA CYS A 649 -20.06 -0.34 -28.26
C CYS A 649 -20.15 -1.76 -27.64
N GLY A 650 -20.45 -1.87 -26.34
CA GLY A 650 -20.62 -3.15 -25.66
C GLY A 650 -19.31 -3.87 -25.30
N GLY A 651 -18.17 -3.18 -25.43
CA GLY A 651 -16.85 -3.68 -25.05
C GLY A 651 -16.51 -3.46 -23.57
N LEU A 652 -15.33 -3.92 -23.20
CA LEU A 652 -14.74 -3.75 -21.86
C LEU A 652 -13.36 -3.13 -21.99
N LEU A 653 -13.12 -2.05 -21.25
CA LEU A 653 -11.83 -1.42 -21.14
C LEU A 653 -11.33 -1.50 -19.70
N LEU A 654 -10.08 -1.92 -19.54
CA LEU A 654 -9.40 -2.06 -18.27
C LEU A 654 -8.16 -1.19 -18.23
N ALA A 655 -7.85 -0.65 -17.06
CA ALA A 655 -6.61 0.04 -16.76
C ALA A 655 -6.11 -0.37 -15.37
N ALA A 656 -4.83 -0.66 -15.25
CA ALA A 656 -4.26 -1.12 -13.98
C ALA A 656 -2.76 -0.89 -13.89
N ARG A 657 -2.20 -0.92 -12.68
CA ARG A 657 -0.76 -0.98 -12.45
C ARG A 657 -0.18 -2.30 -12.97
N SER A 658 0.98 -2.27 -13.61
CA SER A 658 1.73 -3.43 -14.06
C SER A 658 2.77 -3.91 -13.03
N ALA A 659 3.43 -5.04 -13.28
CA ALA A 659 4.60 -5.49 -12.52
C ALA A 659 5.79 -4.51 -12.60
N THR A 660 5.85 -3.68 -13.65
CA THR A 660 6.84 -2.60 -13.80
C THR A 660 6.42 -1.30 -13.10
N GLY A 661 5.23 -1.24 -12.50
CA GLY A 661 4.73 -0.08 -11.77
C GLY A 661 4.07 0.99 -12.65
N ASP A 662 4.15 0.83 -13.96
CA ASP A 662 3.52 1.72 -14.93
C ASP A 662 2.06 1.36 -15.17
N LEU A 663 1.33 2.33 -15.72
CA LEU A 663 -0.04 2.15 -16.16
C LEU A 663 -0.10 1.26 -17.41
N ALA A 664 -0.89 0.20 -17.34
CA ALA A 664 -1.20 -0.67 -18.47
C ALA A 664 -2.71 -0.69 -18.74
N THR A 665 -3.09 -0.76 -20.01
CA THR A 665 -4.49 -0.81 -20.47
C THR A 665 -4.77 -2.05 -21.30
N ALA A 666 -5.99 -2.58 -21.23
CA ALA A 666 -6.44 -3.70 -22.06
C ALA A 666 -7.86 -3.45 -22.57
N TRP A 667 -8.11 -3.90 -23.80
CA TRP A 667 -9.41 -3.78 -24.45
C TRP A 667 -9.99 -5.13 -24.83
N SER A 668 -11.31 -5.26 -24.70
CA SER A 668 -12.12 -6.36 -25.20
C SER A 668 -13.33 -5.82 -25.95
N THR A 669 -13.66 -6.44 -27.09
CA THR A 669 -14.92 -6.16 -27.81
C THR A 669 -16.15 -6.79 -27.16
N SER A 670 -15.96 -7.68 -26.18
CA SER A 670 -17.03 -8.26 -25.36
C SER A 670 -17.00 -7.67 -23.96
N ALA A 671 -18.19 -7.37 -23.41
CA ALA A 671 -18.41 -6.96 -22.02
C ALA A 671 -18.11 -8.06 -20.98
N ALA A 672 -18.07 -9.33 -21.40
CA ALA A 672 -17.77 -10.49 -20.56
C ALA A 672 -16.77 -11.42 -21.28
N PRO A 673 -15.49 -11.00 -21.41
CA PRO A 673 -14.48 -11.79 -22.09
C PRO A 673 -14.22 -13.10 -21.35
N LYS A 674 -14.21 -14.21 -22.08
CA LYS A 674 -13.88 -15.56 -21.56
C LYS A 674 -12.43 -15.98 -21.82
N ARG A 675 -11.57 -15.04 -22.24
CA ARG A 675 -10.18 -15.29 -22.62
C ARG A 675 -9.26 -14.21 -22.06
N ARG A 676 -7.97 -14.53 -21.99
CA ARG A 676 -6.92 -13.58 -21.59
C ARG A 676 -6.86 -12.39 -22.54
N LEU A 677 -6.74 -11.20 -21.98
CA LEU A 677 -6.64 -9.93 -22.71
C LEU A 677 -5.18 -9.58 -23.00
N ARG A 678 -4.98 -8.81 -24.08
CA ARG A 678 -3.68 -8.20 -24.40
C ARG A 678 -3.58 -6.85 -23.71
N TRP A 679 -2.45 -6.63 -23.05
CA TRP A 679 -2.17 -5.42 -22.29
C TRP A 679 -1.13 -4.57 -23.01
N SER A 680 -1.32 -3.26 -22.98
CA SER A 680 -0.41 -2.26 -23.52
C SER A 680 0.09 -1.38 -22.40
N HIS A 681 1.40 -1.19 -22.34
CA HIS A 681 2.09 -0.36 -21.34
C HIS A 681 2.17 1.09 -21.82
N THR A 682 2.09 2.03 -20.88
CA THR A 682 2.12 3.47 -21.18
C THR A 682 3.42 4.14 -20.72
N GLY A 683 4.17 3.50 -19.80
CA GLY A 683 5.36 4.09 -19.18
C GLY A 683 5.08 5.15 -18.09
N ILE A 684 3.82 5.49 -17.83
CA ILE A 684 3.43 6.43 -16.76
C ILE A 684 3.48 5.68 -15.42
N LEU A 685 4.43 6.02 -14.55
CA LEU A 685 4.52 5.45 -13.21
C LEU A 685 3.41 6.00 -12.32
N LEU A 686 2.66 5.10 -11.70
CA LEU A 686 1.45 5.44 -10.97
C LEU A 686 1.73 5.82 -9.51
N ALA A 687 1.15 6.95 -9.07
CA ALA A 687 1.04 7.32 -7.65
C ALA A 687 -0.17 6.69 -6.95
N GLY A 688 -1.16 6.22 -7.71
CA GLY A 688 -2.38 5.58 -7.25
C GLY A 688 -3.02 4.75 -8.35
N ALA A 689 -4.21 4.22 -8.14
CA ALA A 689 -4.92 3.45 -9.15
C ALA A 689 -5.51 4.37 -10.23
N PRO A 690 -5.56 3.91 -11.48
CA PRO A 690 -6.30 4.61 -12.52
C PRO A 690 -7.81 4.62 -12.20
N SER A 691 -8.52 5.59 -12.77
CA SER A 691 -9.97 5.67 -12.73
C SER A 691 -10.54 5.87 -14.12
N SER A 692 -11.71 5.28 -14.37
CA SER A 692 -12.42 5.40 -15.62
C SER A 692 -13.90 5.57 -15.38
N ASN A 693 -14.54 6.33 -16.27
CA ASN A 693 -15.99 6.55 -16.24
C ASN A 693 -16.54 6.64 -17.65
N GLN A 694 -17.83 6.31 -17.79
CA GLN A 694 -18.54 6.41 -19.05
C GLN A 694 -18.97 7.86 -19.29
N LEU A 695 -18.89 8.27 -20.55
CA LEU A 695 -19.42 9.53 -21.04
C LEU A 695 -20.90 9.37 -21.39
N ALA A 696 -21.70 10.41 -21.23
CA ALA A 696 -23.09 10.45 -21.67
C ALA A 696 -23.23 10.18 -23.18
N SER A 697 -22.25 10.56 -23.99
CA SER A 697 -22.16 10.18 -25.41
C SER A 697 -21.95 8.68 -25.68
N GLY A 698 -21.67 7.87 -24.65
CA GLY A 698 -21.38 6.44 -24.75
C GLY A 698 -19.88 6.11 -24.90
N ASP A 699 -19.02 7.11 -25.10
CA ASP A 699 -17.57 6.97 -25.02
C ASP A 699 -17.10 6.71 -23.57
N ALA A 700 -15.81 6.49 -23.37
CA ALA A 700 -15.22 6.32 -22.04
C ALA A 700 -13.98 7.19 -21.87
N ALA A 701 -13.82 7.75 -20.67
CA ALA A 701 -12.63 8.49 -20.26
C ALA A 701 -11.85 7.69 -19.21
N LEU A 702 -10.54 7.84 -19.22
CA LEU A 702 -9.62 7.24 -18.25
C LEU A 702 -8.66 8.30 -17.77
N THR A 703 -8.30 8.17 -16.50
CA THR A 703 -7.40 9.08 -15.81
C THR A 703 -6.44 8.29 -14.92
N ALA A 704 -5.25 8.85 -14.74
CA ALA A 704 -4.21 8.30 -13.88
C ALA A 704 -3.42 9.45 -13.24
N LEU A 705 -2.98 9.25 -12.00
CA LEU A 705 -2.10 10.20 -11.31
C LEU A 705 -0.67 9.66 -11.35
N GLY A 706 0.25 10.45 -11.89
CA GLY A 706 1.67 10.11 -11.96
C GLY A 706 2.40 10.31 -10.64
N LEU A 707 3.57 9.67 -10.47
CA LEU A 707 4.49 9.94 -9.36
C LEU A 707 5.02 11.39 -9.33
N ASP A 708 4.88 12.12 -10.44
CA ASP A 708 5.12 13.56 -10.56
C ASP A 708 3.98 14.43 -10.02
N GLY A 709 2.90 13.83 -9.49
CA GLY A 709 1.74 14.54 -8.96
C GLY A 709 0.81 15.10 -10.04
N ARG A 710 1.01 14.75 -11.32
CA ARG A 710 0.20 15.25 -12.44
C ARG A 710 -0.91 14.28 -12.81
N LEU A 711 -2.05 14.85 -13.21
CA LEU A 711 -3.16 14.10 -13.80
C LEU A 711 -2.85 13.84 -15.27
N TYR A 712 -2.90 12.58 -15.67
CA TYR A 712 -2.87 12.11 -17.06
C TYR A 712 -4.24 11.59 -17.45
N TRP A 713 -4.61 11.73 -18.70
CA TRP A 713 -5.90 11.25 -19.20
C TRP A 713 -5.83 10.74 -20.63
N THR A 714 -6.84 9.94 -20.99
CA THR A 714 -7.16 9.50 -22.35
C THR A 714 -8.67 9.23 -22.45
N HIS A 715 -9.15 8.99 -23.66
CA HIS A 715 -10.54 8.63 -23.95
C HIS A 715 -10.63 7.69 -25.16
N THR A 716 -11.79 7.03 -25.31
CA THR A 716 -12.10 6.23 -26.50
C THR A 716 -12.30 7.12 -27.72
N THR A 717 -11.80 6.67 -28.87
CA THR A 717 -12.04 7.36 -30.15
C THR A 717 -13.20 6.73 -30.91
N LYS A 718 -13.91 7.52 -31.72
CA LYS A 718 -15.06 7.05 -32.54
C LYS A 718 -14.68 5.98 -33.59
N LYS A 719 -13.39 5.69 -33.80
CA LYS A 719 -12.87 4.78 -34.86
C LYS A 719 -12.61 3.34 -34.38
N GLY A 720 -13.19 2.90 -33.27
CA GLY A 720 -13.10 1.53 -32.78
C GLY A 720 -12.30 1.42 -31.47
N PRO A 721 -11.62 0.29 -31.20
CA PRO A 721 -11.02 -0.02 -29.89
C PRO A 721 -9.69 0.71 -29.65
N ILE A 722 -9.59 1.98 -30.07
CA ILE A 722 -8.37 2.77 -30.00
C ILE A 722 -8.59 3.89 -28.98
N LEU A 723 -7.71 3.94 -27.98
CA LEU A 723 -7.60 5.06 -27.07
C LEU A 723 -6.81 6.19 -27.74
N ALA A 724 -7.19 7.43 -27.47
CA ALA A 724 -6.33 8.56 -27.74
C ALA A 724 -4.98 8.39 -27.01
N PRO A 725 -3.89 9.01 -27.49
CA PRO A 725 -2.65 9.03 -26.73
C PRO A 725 -2.86 9.56 -25.31
N TRP A 726 -2.17 8.96 -24.34
CA TRP A 726 -2.14 9.49 -22.98
C TRP A 726 -1.44 10.84 -22.98
N GLN A 727 -2.02 11.81 -22.29
CA GLN A 727 -1.46 13.16 -22.18
C GLN A 727 -1.69 13.74 -20.79
N PRO A 728 -0.83 14.66 -20.31
CA PRO A 728 -1.13 15.45 -19.12
C PRO A 728 -2.46 16.21 -19.33
N ALA A 729 -3.33 16.20 -18.32
CA ALA A 729 -4.60 16.91 -18.36
C ALA A 729 -4.37 18.43 -18.51
N VAL A 730 -3.43 18.97 -17.73
CA VAL A 730 -3.02 20.37 -17.80
C VAL A 730 -1.59 20.44 -18.33
N PRO A 731 -1.36 21.04 -19.51
CA PRO A 731 -0.03 21.29 -20.03
C PRO A 731 0.79 22.14 -19.05
N GLN A 732 2.10 21.87 -18.98
CA GLN A 732 2.98 22.78 -18.23
C GLN A 732 3.08 24.07 -19.05
N ALA A 733 2.97 25.24 -18.41
CA ALA A 733 3.38 26.46 -19.06
C ALA A 733 4.84 26.24 -19.49
N SER A 734 5.13 26.30 -20.79
CA SER A 734 6.49 26.22 -21.28
C SER A 734 7.26 27.33 -20.57
N SER A 735 8.17 26.95 -19.66
CA SER A 735 9.11 27.90 -19.10
C SER A 735 10.02 28.32 -20.23
N ALA A 736 9.64 29.39 -20.93
CA ALA A 736 10.59 30.16 -21.71
C ALA A 736 11.62 30.69 -20.71
N ARG A 737 12.76 30.02 -20.62
CA ARG A 737 13.99 30.56 -20.06
C ARG A 737 15.13 30.17 -20.97
#